data_AF-A0A2R6W090-F1
#
_entry.id   AF-A0A2R6W090-F1
#
_cell.length_a   1.000
_cell.length_b   1.000
_cell.length_c   1.000
_cell.angle_alpha   90.00
_cell.angle_beta   90.00
_cell.angle_gamma   90.00
#
_symmetry.space_group_name_H-M   'P 1'
#
loop_
_entity.id
_entity.type
_entity.pdbx_description
1 polymer ?
#
loop_
_entity_poly.entity_id
_entity_poly.type
_entity_poly.pdbx_seq_one_letter_code
_entity_poly.pdbx_strand_id
1 'polypeptide(L)'
;MDKMSAPGSKEIQEYESELLAALEINLSVDLIGAAKRQLSFLRAVHCVPGLHRGPAVLLAIKRYYNFWMPLAAECFQRGKRANWEGSKALLPSFDVQWVWHCHRLNPMAYRKYCSTVFHEVIDFPMLSDAESEASARDRCRKLWIKRYPKEPFDILPQIRKLATGQVYPIDEQSDDNNEEDEAEENQLVSAIARQSSFYFQVSQPYMWDERFLRAALQRYKCFLHILRKSEGKILCVPTYDIDLMWHSHQLSPLAYANDTHALLGCVMDHDDTLEKGPNTKLDQGFQDTARLWENTFGQPYEKAGSMSRGTQPLSPTPLPSDDGGFERVPVALPWSYQPKDVNQYLKILSPRYVVEVCLLIKSAVGDISLKEGGDLFLRLKALDAHKLMKLDIPLFPGIRQPQWQKLWLLQCEVSTRGVILELRCHVRSCFKSLATTTKLGESVLSWQELQESSLLSVDRVFQLKDKKRQLFHDNHALSQGAALRLGASITPSVPAPYLLKSVPDRVTDDQGEMISTLYLRMRRNQPQEGRWMSRTVLDHRGKECFVIRIRAAKGIWRKGKDRPVGVDWNERVIHICEGGWNYISGFIGKAPVKVVGTAIPFADDLGQYKLRWSLSSGEMLTISRPMEELNWESNLIFSLDGSSHGLVRLLNGRKLAYQVPGATADDEEGFVTLVRHTPDAPQGKATALFNWKLSAMEIYPEEDVLLVLLLCTSTLRSVADLGGKNYENLYARRRAKETKPGLKDWGSVVIENPRSQSNLMLWYVNPGNVLSSEEGAPSTGVLGSNDAADGCGNCASSCGVGVDWEGGKSFAEETSSYVGFGGGIGGRQDRRTGSGVQLEGIVIKT
;
A
#
# COMPACT_ATOMS: atom_id res chain seq x y z
N MET A 1 -0.61 28.52 52.97
CA MET A 1 -1.39 27.33 52.58
C MET A 1 -2.74 27.91 52.19
N ASP A 2 -3.02 28.19 50.92
CA ASP A 2 -3.15 27.21 49.83
C ASP A 2 -2.57 27.74 48.50
N LYS A 3 -1.84 26.88 47.79
CA LYS A 3 -1.54 27.09 46.37
C LYS A 3 -2.84 26.86 45.60
N MET A 4 -3.49 27.93 45.11
CA MET A 4 -4.51 27.78 44.07
C MET A 4 -3.89 27.06 42.88
N SER A 5 -4.31 25.82 42.68
CA SER A 5 -3.94 24.99 41.54
C SER A 5 -4.44 25.68 40.25
N ALA A 6 -3.58 25.82 39.23
CA ALA A 6 -3.92 26.47 37.97
C ALA A 6 -5.20 25.86 37.35
N PRO A 7 -6.09 26.63 36.70
CA PRO A 7 -7.39 26.15 36.22
C PRO A 7 -7.34 24.90 35.34
N GLY A 8 -6.27 24.68 34.56
CA GLY A 8 -6.09 23.46 33.76
C GLY A 8 -5.73 22.19 34.54
N SER A 9 -5.35 22.28 35.82
CA SER A 9 -4.94 21.10 36.61
C SER A 9 -6.11 20.25 37.13
N LYS A 10 -7.27 20.85 37.39
CA LYS A 10 -8.48 20.11 37.79
C LYS A 10 -9.11 19.36 36.62
N GLU A 11 -9.19 20.00 35.46
CA GLU A 11 -9.72 19.40 34.23
C GLU A 11 -8.89 18.19 33.78
N ILE A 12 -7.55 18.27 33.87
CA ILE A 12 -6.66 17.13 33.57
C ILE A 12 -6.90 15.97 34.55
N GLN A 13 -7.09 16.25 35.85
CA GLN A 13 -7.40 15.23 36.84
C GLN A 13 -8.75 14.56 36.58
N GLU A 14 -9.76 15.31 36.14
CA GLU A 14 -11.06 14.77 35.72
C GLU A 14 -10.91 13.83 34.51
N TYR A 15 -10.15 14.24 33.49
CA TYR A 15 -9.86 13.39 32.33
C TYR A 15 -9.16 12.08 32.71
N GLU A 16 -8.17 12.14 33.59
CA GLU A 16 -7.46 10.96 34.10
C GLU A 16 -8.38 10.03 34.88
N SER A 17 -9.25 10.58 35.74
CA SER A 17 -10.24 9.83 36.51
C SER A 17 -11.25 9.11 35.60
N GLU A 18 -11.79 9.81 34.61
CA GLU A 18 -12.72 9.24 33.62
C GLU A 18 -12.05 8.14 32.79
N LEU A 19 -10.79 8.34 32.39
CA LEU A 19 -10.02 7.33 31.68
C LEU A 19 -9.81 6.08 32.53
N LEU A 20 -9.42 6.23 33.81
CA LEU A 20 -9.25 5.10 34.71
C LEU A 20 -10.56 4.32 34.92
N ALA A 21 -11.67 5.04 35.16
CA ALA A 21 -12.99 4.43 35.31
C ALA A 21 -13.41 3.64 34.06
N ALA A 22 -13.09 4.14 32.86
CA ALA A 22 -13.32 3.40 31.63
C ALA A 22 -12.44 2.13 31.53
N LEU A 23 -11.16 2.23 31.86
CA LEU A 23 -10.23 1.09 31.77
C LEU A 23 -10.53 -0.04 32.76
N GLU A 24 -11.21 0.28 33.87
CA GLU A 24 -11.71 -0.66 34.88
C GLU A 24 -12.92 -1.49 34.42
N ILE A 25 -13.56 -1.16 33.29
CA ILE A 25 -14.66 -1.97 32.74
C ILE A 25 -14.17 -3.40 32.51
N ASN A 26 -14.81 -4.36 33.17
CA ASN A 26 -14.51 -5.77 33.05
C ASN A 26 -15.39 -6.40 31.96
N LEU A 27 -14.77 -7.15 31.07
CA LEU A 27 -15.43 -7.89 30.00
C LEU A 27 -15.21 -9.39 30.24
N SER A 28 -16.23 -10.19 30.00
CA SER A 28 -16.23 -11.63 30.26
C SER A 28 -15.53 -12.46 29.17
N VAL A 29 -15.13 -11.82 28.06
CA VAL A 29 -14.51 -12.45 26.90
C VAL A 29 -13.05 -11.98 26.71
N ASP A 30 -12.15 -12.90 26.37
CA ASP A 30 -10.82 -12.53 25.83
C ASP A 30 -10.96 -11.97 24.41
N LEU A 31 -11.18 -10.66 24.33
CA LEU A 31 -11.38 -9.95 23.07
C LEU A 31 -10.13 -9.91 22.18
N ILE A 32 -8.92 -10.01 22.73
CA ILE A 32 -7.70 -10.03 21.91
C ILE A 32 -7.63 -11.35 21.15
N GLY A 33 -7.87 -12.48 21.83
CA GLY A 33 -8.00 -13.78 21.19
C GLY A 33 -9.15 -13.81 20.19
N ALA A 34 -10.30 -13.22 20.54
CA ALA A 34 -11.47 -13.16 19.66
C ALA A 34 -11.20 -12.35 18.38
N ALA A 35 -10.55 -11.19 18.48
CA ALA A 35 -10.17 -10.37 17.35
C ALA A 35 -9.21 -11.11 16.40
N LYS A 36 -8.19 -11.82 16.92
CA LYS A 36 -7.28 -12.62 16.07
C LYS A 36 -8.02 -13.73 15.31
N ARG A 37 -9.00 -14.41 15.94
CA ARG A 37 -9.83 -15.41 15.25
C ARG A 37 -10.72 -14.78 14.20
N GLN A 38 -11.38 -13.66 14.54
CA GLN A 38 -12.22 -12.93 13.60
C GLN A 38 -11.41 -12.51 12.38
N LEU A 39 -10.24 -11.88 12.55
CA LEU A 39 -9.36 -11.50 11.45
C LEU A 39 -8.96 -12.71 10.58
N SER A 40 -8.68 -13.87 11.20
CA SER A 40 -8.34 -15.10 10.47
C SER A 40 -9.51 -15.65 9.66
N PHE A 41 -10.70 -15.62 10.23
CA PHE A 41 -11.92 -16.04 9.55
C PHE A 41 -12.28 -15.10 8.39
N LEU A 42 -12.25 -13.79 8.63
CA LEU A 42 -12.49 -12.78 7.61
C LEU A 42 -11.47 -12.85 6.46
N ARG A 43 -10.19 -13.08 6.76
CA ARG A 43 -9.15 -13.34 5.74
C ARG A 43 -9.50 -14.53 4.86
N ALA A 44 -9.96 -15.63 5.46
CA ALA A 44 -10.36 -16.82 4.70
C ALA A 44 -11.60 -16.56 3.83
N VAL A 45 -12.60 -15.83 4.34
CA VAL A 45 -13.82 -15.47 3.58
C VAL A 45 -13.47 -14.55 2.42
N HIS A 46 -12.53 -13.62 2.61
CA HIS A 46 -12.04 -12.74 1.56
C HIS A 46 -11.45 -13.50 0.36
N CYS A 47 -10.84 -14.68 0.59
CA CYS A 47 -10.32 -15.55 -0.47
C CYS A 47 -11.42 -16.31 -1.26
N VAL A 48 -12.71 -16.18 -0.89
CA VAL A 48 -13.84 -16.85 -1.53
C VAL A 48 -14.89 -15.83 -2.01
N PRO A 49 -14.68 -15.14 -3.15
CA PRO A 49 -15.58 -14.07 -3.60
C PRO A 49 -17.04 -14.49 -3.79
N GLY A 50 -17.30 -15.78 -4.09
CA GLY A 50 -18.67 -16.31 -4.19
C GLY A 50 -19.48 -16.22 -2.90
N LEU A 51 -18.83 -16.02 -1.74
CA LEU A 51 -19.50 -15.80 -0.46
C LEU A 51 -19.76 -14.32 -0.15
N HIS A 52 -19.37 -13.40 -1.04
CA HIS A 52 -19.59 -11.97 -0.81
C HIS A 52 -20.95 -11.53 -1.33
N ARG A 53 -21.37 -12.04 -2.50
CA ARG A 53 -22.65 -11.74 -3.18
C ARG A 53 -23.05 -12.88 -4.13
N GLY A 54 -24.32 -12.94 -4.51
CA GLY A 54 -24.83 -13.82 -5.57
C GLY A 54 -25.40 -15.17 -5.10
N PRO A 55 -25.63 -16.13 -6.03
CA PRO A 55 -26.37 -17.37 -5.74
C PRO A 55 -25.78 -18.24 -4.63
N ALA A 56 -24.46 -18.24 -4.49
CA ALA A 56 -23.79 -19.00 -3.42
C ALA A 56 -24.09 -18.45 -2.02
N VAL A 57 -24.38 -17.15 -1.88
CA VAL A 57 -24.82 -16.55 -0.61
C VAL A 57 -26.23 -17.04 -0.25
N LEU A 58 -27.15 -17.06 -1.21
CA LEU A 58 -28.53 -17.55 -0.99
C LEU A 58 -28.53 -19.04 -0.58
N LEU A 59 -27.69 -19.86 -1.24
CA LEU A 59 -27.51 -21.26 -0.86
C LEU A 59 -26.98 -21.41 0.58
N ALA A 60 -25.99 -20.59 0.97
CA ALA A 60 -25.45 -20.60 2.33
C ALA A 60 -26.50 -20.19 3.38
N ILE A 61 -27.34 -19.18 3.07
CA ILE A 61 -28.44 -18.73 3.96
C ILE A 61 -29.48 -19.84 4.13
N LYS A 62 -29.90 -20.48 3.04
CA LYS A 62 -30.81 -21.63 3.09
C LYS A 62 -30.24 -22.76 3.94
N ARG A 63 -28.94 -23.07 3.80
CA ARG A 63 -28.28 -24.09 4.62
C ARG A 63 -28.17 -23.69 6.10
N TYR A 64 -27.96 -22.41 6.38
CA TYR A 64 -27.93 -21.85 7.72
C TYR A 64 -29.26 -22.07 8.46
N TYR A 65 -30.38 -21.68 7.84
CA TYR A 65 -31.71 -21.82 8.46
C TYR A 65 -32.21 -23.27 8.50
N ASN A 66 -32.08 -24.02 7.42
CA ASN A 66 -32.72 -25.35 7.30
C ASN A 66 -31.95 -26.48 7.98
N PHE A 67 -30.63 -26.35 8.12
CA PHE A 67 -29.79 -27.44 8.63
C PHE A 67 -29.00 -27.05 9.87
N TRP A 68 -28.32 -25.90 9.85
CA TRP A 68 -27.44 -25.53 10.96
C TRP A 68 -28.18 -25.10 12.22
N MET A 69 -29.08 -24.13 12.14
CA MET A 69 -29.74 -23.59 13.34
C MET A 69 -30.52 -24.65 14.13
N PRO A 70 -31.31 -25.55 13.49
CA PRO A 70 -31.95 -26.66 14.19
C PRO A 70 -30.95 -27.62 14.86
N LEU A 71 -29.87 -27.98 14.16
CA LEU A 71 -28.83 -28.88 14.69
C LEU A 71 -28.09 -28.25 15.88
N ALA A 72 -27.73 -26.97 15.74
CA ALA A 72 -27.04 -26.19 16.76
C ALA A 72 -27.90 -26.06 18.03
N ALA A 73 -29.19 -25.73 17.87
CA ALA A 73 -30.12 -25.60 18.98
C ALA A 73 -30.31 -26.91 19.76
N GLU A 74 -30.52 -28.03 19.05
CA GLU A 74 -30.66 -29.36 19.66
C GLU A 74 -29.41 -29.73 20.47
N CYS A 75 -28.22 -29.50 19.91
CA CYS A 75 -26.96 -29.82 20.57
C CYS A 75 -26.73 -28.91 21.79
N PHE A 76 -27.00 -27.60 21.66
CA PHE A 76 -26.86 -26.64 22.75
C PHE A 76 -27.76 -26.99 23.94
N GLN A 77 -29.05 -27.25 23.68
CA GLN A 77 -30.02 -27.61 24.73
C GLN A 77 -29.70 -28.95 25.40
N ARG A 78 -29.24 -29.96 24.64
CA ARG A 78 -28.77 -31.24 25.20
C ARG A 78 -27.51 -31.07 26.03
N GLY A 79 -26.58 -30.23 25.59
CA GLY A 79 -25.31 -29.98 26.28
C GLY A 79 -25.49 -29.36 27.66
N LYS A 80 -26.59 -28.62 27.89
CA LYS A 80 -26.95 -28.12 29.23
C LYS A 80 -27.50 -29.20 30.17
N ARG A 81 -28.14 -30.23 29.62
CA ARG A 81 -28.88 -31.25 30.39
C ARG A 81 -28.02 -32.46 30.76
N ALA A 82 -26.89 -32.66 30.10
CA ALA A 82 -25.98 -33.77 30.36
C ALA A 82 -24.54 -33.36 30.05
N ASN A 83 -23.55 -33.90 30.79
CA ASN A 83 -22.11 -33.93 30.43
C ASN A 83 -21.87 -34.82 29.18
N TRP A 84 -22.70 -34.65 28.16
CA TRP A 84 -22.71 -35.35 26.89
C TRP A 84 -21.56 -34.86 26.01
N GLU A 85 -20.94 -35.73 25.22
CA GLU A 85 -19.79 -35.34 24.41
C GLU A 85 -20.10 -34.25 23.35
N GLY A 86 -21.38 -34.09 22.98
CA GLY A 86 -21.90 -32.99 22.16
C GLY A 86 -22.21 -31.69 22.91
N SER A 87 -21.91 -31.58 24.21
CA SER A 87 -21.86 -30.30 24.94
C SER A 87 -20.59 -29.50 24.63
N LYS A 88 -19.62 -30.13 23.95
CA LYS A 88 -18.42 -29.49 23.40
C LYS A 88 -18.81 -28.62 22.20
N ALA A 89 -18.19 -27.44 22.07
CA ALA A 89 -18.45 -26.48 20.99
C ALA A 89 -18.52 -27.12 19.59
N LEU A 90 -19.43 -26.60 18.75
CA LEU A 90 -19.63 -27.01 17.37
C LEU A 90 -19.24 -25.87 16.42
N LEU A 91 -18.74 -26.23 15.24
CA LEU A 91 -18.40 -25.27 14.19
C LEU A 91 -18.96 -25.76 12.85
N PRO A 92 -19.85 -25.01 12.19
CA PRO A 92 -20.49 -25.46 10.95
C PRO A 92 -19.53 -25.48 9.76
N SER A 93 -20.05 -25.87 8.60
CA SER A 93 -19.35 -25.72 7.33
C SER A 93 -19.01 -24.25 7.06
N PHE A 94 -17.99 -24.00 6.25
CA PHE A 94 -17.40 -22.67 6.09
C PHE A 94 -18.39 -21.59 5.61
N ASP A 95 -19.25 -21.94 4.66
CA ASP A 95 -20.31 -21.10 4.10
C ASP A 95 -21.38 -20.75 5.16
N VAL A 96 -21.83 -21.73 5.92
CA VAL A 96 -22.81 -21.54 7.01
C VAL A 96 -22.19 -20.76 8.16
N GLN A 97 -20.92 -21.00 8.48
CA GLN A 97 -20.19 -20.24 9.49
C GLN A 97 -20.16 -18.75 9.15
N TRP A 98 -20.06 -18.41 7.86
CA TRP A 98 -20.08 -17.03 7.40
C TRP A 98 -21.45 -16.37 7.63
N VAL A 99 -22.54 -17.05 7.26
CA VAL A 99 -23.90 -16.54 7.53
C VAL A 99 -24.14 -16.38 9.03
N TRP A 100 -23.76 -17.39 9.83
CA TRP A 100 -23.92 -17.35 11.28
C TRP A 100 -23.06 -16.26 11.95
N HIS A 101 -21.87 -15.99 11.40
CA HIS A 101 -21.05 -14.86 11.82
C HIS A 101 -21.78 -13.53 11.56
N CYS A 102 -22.27 -13.29 10.34
CA CYS A 102 -22.99 -12.07 10.00
C CYS A 102 -24.28 -11.87 10.81
N HIS A 103 -25.05 -12.94 11.06
CA HIS A 103 -26.27 -12.83 11.87
C HIS A 103 -25.94 -12.41 13.31
N ARG A 104 -24.90 -12.97 13.93
CA ARG A 104 -24.49 -12.61 15.31
C ARG A 104 -23.98 -11.17 15.44
N LEU A 105 -23.48 -10.58 14.36
CA LEU A 105 -23.12 -9.16 14.32
C LEU A 105 -24.34 -8.22 14.27
N ASN A 106 -25.55 -8.76 14.21
CA ASN A 106 -26.79 -8.07 14.54
C ASN A 106 -27.39 -8.69 15.83
N PRO A 107 -26.94 -8.26 17.02
CA PRO A 107 -27.28 -8.92 18.28
C PRO A 107 -28.77 -8.98 18.56
N MET A 108 -29.51 -7.93 18.17
CA MET A 108 -30.96 -7.84 18.40
C MET A 108 -31.74 -8.75 17.46
N ALA A 109 -31.41 -8.78 16.16
CA ALA A 109 -32.04 -9.68 15.21
C ALA A 109 -31.75 -11.15 15.55
N TYR A 110 -30.49 -11.48 15.85
CA TYR A 110 -30.09 -12.84 16.23
C TYR A 110 -30.79 -13.32 17.50
N ARG A 111 -30.85 -12.45 18.52
CA ARG A 111 -31.56 -12.75 19.77
C ARG A 111 -33.05 -12.97 19.54
N LYS A 112 -33.69 -12.09 18.75
CA LYS A 112 -35.12 -12.22 18.40
C LYS A 112 -35.37 -13.54 17.69
N TYR A 113 -34.63 -13.83 16.62
CA TYR A 113 -34.74 -15.08 15.85
C TYR A 113 -34.60 -16.31 16.77
N CYS A 114 -33.52 -16.40 17.56
CA CYS A 114 -33.29 -17.55 18.42
C CYS A 114 -34.36 -17.70 19.51
N SER A 115 -34.84 -16.59 20.08
CA SER A 115 -35.88 -16.62 21.13
C SER A 115 -37.24 -17.01 20.56
N THR A 116 -37.57 -16.59 19.34
CA THR A 116 -38.83 -16.95 18.67
C THR A 116 -38.83 -18.41 18.24
N VAL A 117 -37.76 -18.88 17.60
CA VAL A 117 -37.71 -20.21 16.96
C VAL A 117 -37.28 -21.32 17.93
N PHE A 118 -36.35 -21.04 18.84
CA PHE A 118 -35.73 -22.05 19.73
C PHE A 118 -35.94 -21.78 21.22
N HIS A 119 -36.67 -20.71 21.57
CA HIS A 119 -36.93 -20.24 22.94
C HIS A 119 -35.69 -19.88 23.76
N GLU A 120 -34.52 -19.85 23.14
CA GLU A 120 -33.26 -19.53 23.80
C GLU A 120 -32.21 -19.05 22.80
N VAL A 121 -31.32 -18.16 23.24
CA VAL A 121 -30.20 -17.69 22.43
C VAL A 121 -29.14 -18.78 22.33
N ILE A 122 -28.87 -19.22 21.11
CA ILE A 122 -27.86 -20.25 20.84
C ILE A 122 -26.47 -19.61 20.85
N ASP A 123 -25.58 -20.09 21.71
CA ASP A 123 -24.21 -19.60 21.85
C ASP A 123 -23.26 -20.76 22.17
N PHE A 124 -22.08 -20.78 21.56
CA PHE A 124 -21.07 -21.81 21.80
C PHE A 124 -19.81 -21.16 22.34
N PRO A 125 -19.13 -21.82 23.30
CA PRO A 125 -17.93 -21.24 23.89
C PRO A 125 -16.87 -21.03 22.81
N MET A 126 -16.20 -19.90 22.96
CA MET A 126 -15.10 -19.48 22.13
C MET A 126 -13.99 -20.54 22.12
N LEU A 127 -13.57 -20.97 20.93
CA LEU A 127 -12.54 -22.00 20.77
C LEU A 127 -11.15 -21.37 20.97
N SER A 128 -10.31 -21.98 21.80
CA SER A 128 -9.02 -21.42 22.22
C SER A 128 -7.96 -21.39 21.12
N ASP A 129 -8.02 -22.33 20.17
CA ASP A 129 -6.97 -22.59 19.19
C ASP A 129 -7.49 -23.34 17.94
N ALA A 130 -6.63 -23.46 16.93
CA ALA A 130 -6.95 -24.08 15.65
C ALA A 130 -7.24 -25.59 15.74
N GLU A 131 -6.65 -26.30 16.69
CA GLU A 131 -6.91 -27.74 16.89
C GLU A 131 -8.32 -27.97 17.46
N SER A 132 -8.73 -27.11 18.39
CA SER A 132 -10.07 -27.05 18.94
C SER A 132 -11.10 -26.69 17.87
N GLU A 133 -10.80 -25.76 16.97
CA GLU A 133 -11.61 -25.44 15.79
C GLU A 133 -11.76 -26.61 14.81
N ALA A 134 -10.65 -27.28 14.49
CA ALA A 134 -10.67 -28.46 13.62
C ALA A 134 -11.51 -29.59 14.23
N SER A 135 -11.34 -29.83 15.54
CA SER A 135 -12.10 -30.82 16.30
C SER A 135 -13.59 -30.48 16.38
N ALA A 136 -13.95 -29.21 16.60
CA ALA A 136 -15.33 -28.75 16.61
C ALA A 136 -16.00 -28.90 15.25
N ARG A 137 -15.27 -28.62 14.17
CA ARG A 137 -15.74 -28.80 12.80
C ARG A 137 -15.91 -30.28 12.45
N ASP A 138 -14.99 -31.16 12.84
CA ASP A 138 -15.12 -32.60 12.64
C ASP A 138 -16.31 -33.20 13.40
N ARG A 139 -16.53 -32.77 14.66
CA ARG A 139 -17.73 -33.14 15.42
C ARG A 139 -19.01 -32.71 14.69
N CYS A 140 -19.07 -31.46 14.24
CA CYS A 140 -20.23 -30.96 13.49
C CYS A 140 -20.43 -31.74 12.19
N ARG A 141 -19.35 -32.04 11.45
CA ARG A 141 -19.39 -32.83 10.21
C ARG A 141 -20.00 -34.22 10.45
N LYS A 142 -19.56 -34.93 11.50
CA LYS A 142 -20.09 -36.26 11.85
C LYS A 142 -21.59 -36.21 12.16
N LEU A 143 -22.02 -35.21 12.94
CA LEU A 143 -23.44 -35.00 13.26
C LEU A 143 -24.26 -34.63 12.02
N TRP A 144 -23.73 -33.75 11.18
CA TRP A 144 -24.35 -33.31 9.94
C TRP A 144 -24.57 -34.48 8.98
N ILE A 145 -23.54 -35.28 8.71
CA ILE A 145 -23.64 -36.45 7.82
C ILE A 145 -24.69 -37.44 8.33
N LYS A 146 -24.75 -37.65 9.65
CA LYS A 146 -25.75 -38.54 10.26
C LYS A 146 -27.17 -38.00 10.11
N ARG A 147 -27.37 -36.68 10.29
CA ARG A 147 -28.70 -36.05 10.33
C ARG A 147 -29.24 -35.68 8.95
N TYR A 148 -28.35 -35.34 8.02
CA TYR A 148 -28.63 -34.82 6.69
C TYR A 148 -27.78 -35.55 5.64
N PRO A 149 -27.98 -36.87 5.42
CA PRO A 149 -27.12 -37.67 4.54
C PRO A 149 -27.16 -37.23 3.06
N LYS A 150 -28.19 -36.49 2.64
CA LYS A 150 -28.33 -35.94 1.29
C LYS A 150 -27.65 -34.58 1.10
N GLU A 151 -27.33 -33.89 2.19
CA GLU A 151 -26.76 -32.55 2.14
C GLU A 151 -25.26 -32.60 2.46
N PRO A 152 -24.36 -32.30 1.51
CA PRO A 152 -22.92 -32.35 1.76
C PRO A 152 -22.51 -31.32 2.81
N PHE A 153 -21.59 -31.70 3.71
CA PHE A 153 -21.09 -30.77 4.72
C PHE A 153 -20.28 -29.63 4.07
N ASP A 154 -19.33 -29.93 3.18
CA ASP A 154 -18.49 -28.91 2.52
C ASP A 154 -18.90 -28.69 1.06
N ILE A 155 -19.28 -27.45 0.71
CA ILE A 155 -19.73 -27.07 -0.64
C ILE A 155 -18.82 -26.07 -1.37
N LEU A 156 -17.59 -25.86 -0.89
CA LEU A 156 -16.63 -24.94 -1.53
C LEU A 156 -16.44 -25.17 -3.04
N PRO A 157 -16.40 -26.41 -3.57
CA PRO A 157 -16.34 -26.64 -5.01
C PRO A 157 -17.58 -26.15 -5.76
N GLN A 158 -18.78 -26.27 -5.16
CA GLN A 158 -20.03 -25.79 -5.76
C GLN A 158 -20.09 -24.26 -5.76
N ILE A 159 -19.69 -23.63 -4.65
CA ILE A 159 -19.58 -22.17 -4.52
C ILE A 159 -18.70 -21.58 -5.62
N ARG A 160 -17.59 -22.25 -5.97
CA ARG A 160 -16.72 -21.80 -7.08
C ARG A 160 -17.41 -21.85 -8.43
N LYS A 161 -18.15 -22.92 -8.73
CA LYS A 161 -18.90 -23.04 -9.99
C LYS A 161 -19.98 -21.95 -10.11
N LEU A 162 -20.65 -21.65 -9.00
CA LEU A 162 -21.66 -20.58 -8.93
C LEU A 162 -21.05 -19.18 -9.12
N ALA A 163 -19.79 -18.99 -8.72
CA ALA A 163 -19.07 -17.73 -8.93
C ALA A 163 -18.64 -17.49 -10.39
N THR A 164 -18.59 -18.55 -11.23
CA THR A 164 -18.12 -18.49 -12.64
C THR A 164 -19.23 -18.39 -13.70
N GLY A 165 -20.48 -18.13 -13.32
CA GLY A 165 -21.53 -17.78 -14.30
C GLY A 165 -22.28 -18.96 -14.96
N GLN A 166 -22.48 -20.09 -14.28
CA GLN A 166 -23.58 -20.99 -14.65
C GLN A 166 -24.77 -20.76 -13.71
N VAL A 167 -25.78 -20.09 -14.27
CA VAL A 167 -27.09 -19.87 -13.67
C VAL A 167 -27.73 -21.24 -13.42
N TYR A 168 -27.94 -21.60 -12.16
CA TYR A 168 -28.94 -22.60 -11.82
C TYR A 168 -30.31 -21.94 -12.00
N PRO A 169 -31.30 -22.60 -12.61
CA PRO A 169 -32.67 -22.13 -12.57
C PRO A 169 -33.05 -22.03 -11.08
N ILE A 170 -33.32 -20.81 -10.63
CA ILE A 170 -34.15 -20.62 -9.47
C ILE A 170 -35.53 -21.03 -9.99
N ASP A 171 -36.11 -22.12 -9.47
CA ASP A 171 -37.49 -22.46 -9.80
C ASP A 171 -38.36 -21.25 -9.41
N GLU A 172 -38.80 -20.48 -10.41
CA GLU A 172 -39.72 -19.33 -10.31
C GLU A 172 -41.16 -19.83 -10.04
N GLN A 173 -41.31 -20.67 -9.03
CA GLN A 173 -42.60 -20.95 -8.41
C GLN A 173 -42.46 -20.67 -6.91
N SER A 174 -42.24 -19.40 -6.58
CA SER A 174 -42.52 -18.88 -5.25
C SER A 174 -44.03 -18.69 -5.13
N ASP A 175 -44.66 -19.45 -4.23
CA ASP A 175 -46.00 -19.18 -3.73
C ASP A 175 -46.04 -17.75 -3.13
N ASP A 176 -47.08 -16.98 -3.46
CA ASP A 176 -47.37 -15.59 -3.06
C ASP A 176 -47.54 -15.35 -1.53
N ASN A 177 -47.10 -16.28 -0.66
CA ASN A 177 -47.36 -16.25 0.78
C ASN A 177 -46.14 -15.92 1.67
N ASN A 178 -44.98 -15.53 1.12
CA ASN A 178 -43.70 -15.50 1.84
C ASN A 178 -43.01 -14.11 1.98
N GLU A 179 -43.78 -13.02 2.10
CA GLU A 179 -43.18 -11.67 2.27
C GLU A 179 -42.27 -11.54 3.51
N GLU A 180 -42.57 -12.25 4.60
CA GLU A 180 -41.78 -12.21 5.84
C GLU A 180 -40.45 -12.98 5.73
N ASP A 181 -40.46 -14.17 5.10
CA ASP A 181 -39.26 -14.98 4.88
C ASP A 181 -38.29 -14.30 3.90
N GLU A 182 -38.83 -13.64 2.87
CA GLU A 182 -38.04 -12.87 1.91
C GLU A 182 -37.39 -11.64 2.56
N ALA A 183 -38.07 -11.00 3.51
CA ALA A 183 -37.51 -9.87 4.27
C ALA A 183 -36.34 -10.29 5.18
N GLU A 184 -36.43 -11.43 5.87
CA GLU A 184 -35.33 -11.95 6.72
C GLU A 184 -34.12 -12.40 5.88
N GLU A 185 -34.34 -13.05 4.74
CA GLU A 185 -33.28 -13.42 3.79
C GLU A 185 -32.57 -12.17 3.25
N ASN A 186 -33.33 -11.15 2.83
CA ASN A 186 -32.79 -9.88 2.33
C ASN A 186 -31.97 -9.12 3.38
N GLN A 187 -32.35 -9.20 4.66
CA GLN A 187 -31.59 -8.61 5.76
C GLN A 187 -30.21 -9.28 5.91
N LEU A 188 -30.14 -10.62 5.84
CA LEU A 188 -28.87 -11.35 5.92
C LEU A 188 -27.99 -11.13 4.69
N VAL A 189 -28.57 -11.07 3.48
CA VAL A 189 -27.83 -10.71 2.26
C VAL A 189 -27.15 -9.35 2.43
N SER A 190 -27.88 -8.38 2.98
CA SER A 190 -27.38 -7.02 3.23
C SER A 190 -26.27 -7.02 4.30
N ALA A 191 -26.42 -7.79 5.38
CA ALA A 191 -25.39 -7.94 6.42
C ALA A 191 -24.11 -8.58 5.84
N ILE A 192 -24.23 -9.63 5.04
CA ILE A 192 -23.11 -10.28 4.35
C ILE A 192 -22.39 -9.31 3.43
N ALA A 193 -23.11 -8.51 2.65
CA ALA A 193 -22.52 -7.54 1.74
C ALA A 193 -21.70 -6.46 2.49
N ARG A 194 -22.19 -5.99 3.65
CA ARG A 194 -21.46 -5.03 4.49
C ARG A 194 -20.22 -5.66 5.11
N GLN A 195 -20.35 -6.83 5.72
CA GLN A 195 -19.25 -7.52 6.38
C GLN A 195 -18.17 -8.00 5.39
N SER A 196 -18.53 -8.29 4.14
CA SER A 196 -17.56 -8.60 3.08
C SER A 196 -16.57 -7.44 2.84
N SER A 197 -17.01 -6.20 3.00
CA SER A 197 -16.16 -5.00 2.87
C SER A 197 -15.38 -4.66 4.13
N PHE A 198 -15.79 -5.17 5.30
CA PHE A 198 -15.18 -4.84 6.58
C PHE A 198 -13.72 -5.33 6.67
N TYR A 199 -13.44 -6.55 6.17
CA TYR A 199 -12.08 -7.10 6.21
C TYR A 199 -11.05 -6.15 5.57
N PHE A 200 -11.38 -5.49 4.45
CA PHE A 200 -10.49 -4.52 3.83
C PHE A 200 -10.08 -3.41 4.81
N GLN A 201 -10.97 -2.96 5.70
CA GLN A 201 -10.66 -1.90 6.66
C GLN A 201 -9.70 -2.39 7.76
N VAL A 202 -9.77 -3.69 8.11
CA VAL A 202 -8.98 -4.31 9.20
C VAL A 202 -7.92 -5.31 8.72
N SER A 203 -7.58 -5.32 7.43
CA SER A 203 -6.65 -6.31 6.84
C SER A 203 -5.17 -5.95 7.02
N GLN A 204 -4.85 -4.80 7.62
CA GLN A 204 -3.48 -4.32 7.71
C GLN A 204 -2.63 -5.18 8.66
N PRO A 205 -1.34 -5.43 8.38
CA PRO A 205 -0.54 -6.36 9.18
C PRO A 205 -0.44 -5.96 10.67
N TYR A 206 -0.46 -4.66 10.98
CA TYR A 206 -0.42 -4.17 12.36
C TYR A 206 -1.68 -4.51 13.17
N MET A 207 -2.83 -4.80 12.52
CA MET A 207 -4.07 -5.21 13.20
C MET A 207 -3.91 -6.54 13.94
N TRP A 208 -2.89 -7.32 13.58
CA TRP A 208 -2.56 -8.60 14.21
C TRP A 208 -1.56 -8.46 15.36
N ASP A 209 -0.87 -7.31 15.47
CA ASP A 209 0.12 -7.05 16.50
C ASP A 209 -0.58 -6.90 17.86
N GLU A 210 -0.07 -7.61 18.86
CA GLU A 210 -0.67 -7.66 20.17
C GLU A 210 -0.69 -6.29 20.88
N ARG A 211 0.29 -5.42 20.61
CA ARG A 211 0.30 -4.06 21.15
C ARG A 211 -0.85 -3.23 20.58
N PHE A 212 -1.13 -3.37 19.28
CA PHE A 212 -2.27 -2.70 18.65
C PHE A 212 -3.59 -3.21 19.23
N LEU A 213 -3.76 -4.53 19.35
CA LEU A 213 -4.97 -5.13 19.92
C LEU A 213 -5.16 -4.78 21.41
N ARG A 214 -4.09 -4.67 22.20
CA ARG A 214 -4.18 -4.18 23.59
C ARG A 214 -4.65 -2.72 23.65
N ALA A 215 -4.10 -1.84 22.81
CA ALA A 215 -4.54 -0.45 22.72
C ALA A 215 -6.00 -0.33 22.23
N ALA A 216 -6.39 -1.14 21.24
CA ALA A 216 -7.75 -1.20 20.71
C ALA A 216 -8.76 -1.69 21.77
N LEU A 217 -8.40 -2.70 22.57
CA LEU A 217 -9.22 -3.16 23.70
C LEU A 217 -9.43 -2.04 24.73
N GLN A 218 -8.37 -1.31 25.10
CA GLN A 218 -8.48 -0.18 26.01
C GLN A 218 -9.40 0.91 25.45
N ARG A 219 -9.28 1.23 24.15
CA ARG A 219 -10.17 2.18 23.48
C ARG A 219 -11.61 1.68 23.37
N TYR A 220 -11.84 0.38 23.20
CA TYR A 220 -13.18 -0.21 23.22
C TYR A 220 -13.84 -0.06 24.59
N LYS A 221 -13.10 -0.23 25.69
CA LYS A 221 -13.63 0.08 27.03
C LYS A 221 -13.99 1.56 27.18
N CYS A 222 -13.13 2.47 26.70
CA CYS A 222 -13.44 3.90 26.63
C CYS A 222 -14.70 4.20 25.80
N PHE A 223 -14.91 3.48 24.69
CA PHE A 223 -16.10 3.60 23.87
C PHE A 223 -17.36 3.15 24.61
N LEU A 224 -17.31 2.01 25.30
CA LEU A 224 -18.41 1.54 26.16
C LEU A 224 -18.75 2.54 27.28
N HIS A 225 -17.74 3.19 27.87
CA HIS A 225 -17.94 4.23 28.87
C HIS A 225 -18.63 5.47 28.29
N ILE A 226 -18.25 5.90 27.09
CA ILE A 226 -18.91 6.99 26.37
C ILE A 226 -20.36 6.64 26.05
N LEU A 227 -20.63 5.42 25.58
CA LEU A 227 -21.98 4.93 25.31
C LEU A 227 -22.87 4.99 26.57
N ARG A 228 -22.31 4.64 27.73
CA ARG A 228 -22.99 4.80 29.01
C ARG A 228 -23.33 6.27 29.31
N LYS A 229 -22.38 7.19 29.11
CA LYS A 229 -22.57 8.62 29.38
C LYS A 229 -23.49 9.31 28.38
N SER A 230 -23.54 8.82 27.13
CA SER A 230 -24.39 9.41 26.11
C SER A 230 -25.88 9.11 26.34
N GLU A 231 -26.21 8.05 27.08
CA GLU A 231 -27.59 7.61 27.37
C GLU A 231 -28.44 7.47 26.09
N GLY A 232 -27.82 7.12 24.96
CA GLY A 232 -28.47 7.02 23.65
C GLY A 232 -28.84 8.36 22.99
N LYS A 233 -28.42 9.50 23.56
CA LYS A 233 -28.69 10.85 23.01
C LYS A 233 -27.86 11.17 21.77
N ILE A 234 -26.76 10.46 21.56
CA ILE A 234 -25.83 10.64 20.44
C ILE A 234 -25.58 9.29 19.78
N LEU A 235 -25.61 9.28 18.44
CA LEU A 235 -25.14 8.14 17.64
C LEU A 235 -23.62 8.02 17.81
N CYS A 236 -23.19 7.04 18.61
CA CYS A 236 -21.78 6.79 18.84
C CYS A 236 -21.19 5.93 17.71
N VAL A 237 -20.21 6.45 16.97
CA VAL A 237 -19.62 5.80 15.79
C VAL A 237 -18.20 5.31 16.11
N PRO A 238 -17.90 4.01 16.04
CA PRO A 238 -16.58 3.46 16.37
C PRO A 238 -15.53 3.76 15.29
N THR A 239 -14.27 3.91 15.70
CA THR A 239 -13.12 3.72 14.78
C THR A 239 -12.88 2.23 14.52
N TYR A 240 -12.17 1.83 13.45
CA TYR A 240 -12.07 0.42 13.05
C TYR A 240 -11.35 -0.50 14.04
N ASP A 241 -10.44 0.05 14.87
CA ASP A 241 -9.83 -0.68 15.98
C ASP A 241 -10.86 -1.02 17.08
N ILE A 242 -11.74 -0.07 17.39
CA ILE A 242 -12.87 -0.22 18.32
C ILE A 242 -13.93 -1.15 17.72
N ASP A 243 -14.27 -0.99 16.45
CA ASP A 243 -15.30 -1.79 15.76
C ASP A 243 -14.86 -3.26 15.63
N LEU A 244 -13.57 -3.53 15.40
CA LEU A 244 -13.02 -4.89 15.44
C LEU A 244 -13.23 -5.54 16.81
N MET A 245 -12.96 -4.82 17.91
CA MET A 245 -13.19 -5.32 19.27
C MET A 245 -14.68 -5.50 19.56
N TRP A 246 -15.52 -4.59 19.06
CA TRP A 246 -16.95 -4.66 19.26
C TRP A 246 -17.56 -5.86 18.53
N HIS A 247 -17.23 -6.07 17.25
CA HIS A 247 -17.64 -7.28 16.52
C HIS A 247 -17.14 -8.54 17.22
N SER A 248 -15.89 -8.53 17.69
CA SER A 248 -15.31 -9.67 18.42
C SER A 248 -16.12 -10.01 19.68
N HIS A 249 -16.64 -8.99 20.37
CA HIS A 249 -17.48 -9.15 21.54
C HIS A 249 -18.86 -9.72 21.17
N GLN A 250 -19.51 -9.18 20.13
CA GLN A 250 -20.83 -9.63 19.64
C GLN A 250 -20.85 -11.10 19.19
N LEU A 251 -19.72 -11.62 18.72
CA LEU A 251 -19.59 -13.03 18.33
C LEU A 251 -19.72 -14.01 19.50
N SER A 252 -19.83 -13.52 20.74
CA SER A 252 -20.25 -14.27 21.94
C SER A 252 -21.59 -13.71 22.47
N PRO A 253 -22.74 -14.02 21.84
CA PRO A 253 -24.00 -13.32 22.08
C PRO A 253 -24.47 -13.27 23.55
N LEU A 254 -24.26 -14.34 24.34
CA LEU A 254 -24.66 -14.34 25.74
C LEU A 254 -23.74 -13.45 26.59
N ALA A 255 -22.43 -13.55 26.37
CA ALA A 255 -21.44 -12.73 27.06
C ALA A 255 -21.63 -11.24 26.74
N TYR A 256 -21.79 -10.91 25.46
CA TYR A 256 -22.09 -9.56 25.00
C TYR A 256 -23.33 -8.99 25.66
N ALA A 257 -24.45 -9.73 25.63
CA ALA A 257 -25.69 -9.28 26.25
C ALA A 257 -25.55 -9.06 27.76
N ASN A 258 -24.85 -9.94 28.47
CA ASN A 258 -24.65 -9.81 29.92
C ASN A 258 -23.76 -8.60 30.25
N ASP A 259 -22.64 -8.45 29.54
CA ASP A 259 -21.68 -7.38 29.77
C ASP A 259 -22.30 -6.01 29.46
N THR A 260 -22.99 -5.86 28.31
CA THR A 260 -23.65 -4.59 27.96
C THR A 260 -24.85 -4.31 28.85
N HIS A 261 -25.62 -5.33 29.24
CA HIS A 261 -26.75 -5.11 30.16
C HIS A 261 -26.27 -4.68 31.54
N ALA A 262 -25.20 -5.30 32.07
CA ALA A 262 -24.60 -4.90 33.34
C ALA A 262 -24.05 -3.47 33.31
N LEU A 263 -23.51 -3.03 32.17
CA LEU A 263 -22.90 -1.71 32.04
C LEU A 263 -23.89 -0.59 31.65
N LEU A 264 -24.86 -0.90 30.80
CA LEU A 264 -25.71 0.07 30.08
C LEU A 264 -27.21 -0.12 30.33
N GLY A 265 -27.61 -1.21 31.00
CA GLY A 265 -29.01 -1.56 31.24
C GLY A 265 -29.73 -2.21 30.05
N CYS A 266 -29.09 -2.32 28.88
CA CYS A 266 -29.68 -2.94 27.69
C CYS A 266 -28.66 -3.74 26.88
N VAL A 267 -29.16 -4.59 25.98
CA VAL A 267 -28.33 -5.18 24.92
C VAL A 267 -28.13 -4.10 23.86
N MET A 268 -26.89 -3.73 23.61
CA MET A 268 -26.60 -2.67 22.64
C MET A 268 -26.75 -3.20 21.22
N ASP A 269 -27.53 -2.47 20.43
CA ASP A 269 -27.69 -2.73 19.01
C ASP A 269 -26.49 -2.23 18.19
N HIS A 270 -26.26 -2.87 17.04
CA HIS A 270 -25.24 -2.47 16.08
C HIS A 270 -25.92 -2.21 14.74
N ASP A 271 -26.35 -0.96 14.56
CA ASP A 271 -26.94 -0.53 13.30
C ASP A 271 -25.84 -0.07 12.33
N ASP A 272 -25.36 -1.02 11.52
CA ASP A 272 -24.38 -0.78 10.46
C ASP A 272 -25.01 -0.42 9.11
N THR A 273 -26.32 -0.12 9.06
CA THR A 273 -27.04 0.18 7.82
C THR A 273 -26.86 1.61 7.33
N LEU A 274 -26.24 2.48 8.13
CA LEU A 274 -26.09 3.90 7.86
C LEU A 274 -25.17 4.19 6.66
N GLU A 275 -25.61 5.10 5.80
CA GLU A 275 -24.84 5.55 4.64
C GLU A 275 -23.49 6.17 5.06
N LYS A 276 -22.43 5.75 4.37
CA LYS A 276 -21.07 6.27 4.56
C LYS A 276 -20.82 7.42 3.59
N GLY A 277 -20.27 8.53 4.07
CA GLY A 277 -19.85 9.65 3.23
C GLY A 277 -19.86 10.98 3.98
N PRO A 278 -19.23 12.04 3.41
CA PRO A 278 -19.27 13.37 4.02
C PRO A 278 -20.72 13.89 4.08
N ASN A 279 -21.05 14.61 5.16
CA ASN A 279 -22.39 15.17 5.41
C ASN A 279 -23.50 14.12 5.57
N THR A 280 -23.16 12.86 5.88
CA THR A 280 -24.13 11.82 6.24
C THR A 280 -24.43 11.84 7.74
N LYS A 281 -25.50 11.16 8.17
CA LYS A 281 -25.78 10.94 9.60
C LYS A 281 -24.62 10.26 10.32
N LEU A 282 -23.91 9.36 9.63
CA LEU A 282 -22.75 8.66 10.16
C LEU A 282 -21.55 9.60 10.37
N ASP A 283 -21.31 10.52 9.42
CA ASP A 283 -20.25 11.54 9.55
C ASP A 283 -20.53 12.50 10.70
N GLN A 284 -21.78 12.97 10.84
CA GLN A 284 -22.19 13.79 11.98
C GLN A 284 -22.05 13.02 13.31
N GLY A 285 -22.50 11.77 13.36
CA GLY A 285 -22.34 10.90 14.53
C GLY A 285 -20.88 10.68 14.90
N PHE A 286 -19.99 10.53 13.91
CA PHE A 286 -18.55 10.44 14.16
C PHE A 286 -18.00 11.72 14.79
N GLN A 287 -18.36 12.89 14.27
CA GLN A 287 -17.94 14.17 14.84
C GLN A 287 -18.45 14.37 16.27
N ASP A 288 -19.69 13.99 16.55
CA ASP A 288 -20.27 14.10 17.90
C ASP A 288 -19.63 13.10 18.86
N THR A 289 -19.31 11.89 18.39
CA THR A 289 -18.53 10.90 19.15
C THR A 289 -17.14 11.44 19.47
N ALA A 290 -16.46 12.04 18.49
CA ALA A 290 -15.13 12.62 18.68
C ALA A 290 -15.14 13.75 19.71
N ARG A 291 -16.16 14.63 19.67
CA ARG A 291 -16.34 15.70 20.67
C ARG A 291 -16.62 15.14 22.05
N LEU A 292 -17.50 14.14 22.18
CA LEU A 292 -17.80 13.52 23.47
C LEU A 292 -16.57 12.79 24.04
N TRP A 293 -15.80 12.12 23.19
CA TRP A 293 -14.53 11.49 23.55
C TRP A 293 -13.53 12.53 24.07
N GLU A 294 -13.37 13.63 23.35
CA GLU A 294 -12.48 14.72 23.74
C GLU A 294 -12.92 15.36 25.07
N ASN A 295 -14.21 15.63 25.24
CA ASN A 295 -14.76 16.20 26.48
C ASN A 295 -14.69 15.25 27.67
N THR A 296 -14.58 13.94 27.44
CA THR A 296 -14.52 12.93 28.50
C THR A 296 -13.10 12.59 28.90
N PHE A 297 -12.19 12.47 27.92
CA PHE A 297 -10.82 11.97 28.14
C PHE A 297 -9.73 13.01 27.85
N GLY A 298 -10.07 14.17 27.31
CA GLY A 298 -9.11 15.20 26.93
C GLY A 298 -8.17 14.80 25.79
N GLN A 299 -8.43 13.68 25.10
CA GLN A 299 -7.58 13.05 24.08
C GLN A 299 -8.25 13.08 22.69
N PRO A 300 -7.49 13.03 21.59
CA PRO A 300 -8.06 12.91 20.26
C PRO A 300 -8.73 11.54 20.05
N TYR A 301 -9.88 11.54 19.37
CA TYR A 301 -10.57 10.30 19.02
C TYR A 301 -9.91 9.58 17.84
N GLU A 302 -9.50 10.33 16.80
CA GLU A 302 -8.76 9.79 15.66
C GLU A 302 -7.39 9.23 16.06
N LYS A 303 -7.01 8.11 15.42
CA LYS A 303 -5.77 7.40 15.71
C LYS A 303 -5.16 6.79 14.45
N ALA A 304 -3.83 6.70 14.41
CA ALA A 304 -3.12 5.98 13.35
C ALA A 304 -3.57 4.50 13.29
N GLY A 305 -3.86 4.04 12.10
CA GLY A 305 -4.28 2.68 11.77
C GLY A 305 -5.72 2.34 12.09
N SER A 306 -6.54 3.28 12.56
CA SER A 306 -7.93 3.04 12.95
C SER A 306 -8.97 3.73 12.07
N MET A 307 -8.55 4.55 11.12
CA MET A 307 -9.43 5.34 10.27
C MET A 307 -9.78 4.59 8.98
N SER A 308 -10.82 5.06 8.28
CA SER A 308 -11.26 4.47 7.02
C SER A 308 -10.15 4.49 5.96
N ARG A 309 -9.94 3.34 5.33
CA ARG A 309 -9.02 3.14 4.20
C ARG A 309 -9.67 3.49 2.85
N GLY A 310 -10.85 4.11 2.87
CA GLY A 310 -11.66 4.38 1.69
C GLY A 310 -12.36 3.13 1.15
N THR A 311 -12.77 3.19 -0.11
CA THR A 311 -13.45 2.09 -0.80
C THR A 311 -12.44 1.04 -1.25
N GLN A 312 -12.74 -0.23 -1.02
CA GLN A 312 -11.92 -1.32 -1.53
C GLN A 312 -11.79 -1.21 -3.06
N PRO A 313 -10.56 -1.23 -3.62
CA PRO A 313 -10.38 -1.25 -5.06
C PRO A 313 -11.12 -2.45 -5.67
N LEU A 314 -11.84 -2.21 -6.77
CA LEU A 314 -12.49 -3.29 -7.51
C LEU A 314 -11.39 -4.29 -7.92
N SER A 315 -11.55 -5.56 -7.54
CA SER A 315 -10.68 -6.60 -8.08
C SER A 315 -10.87 -6.60 -9.59
N PRO A 316 -9.80 -6.63 -10.41
CA PRO A 316 -9.94 -6.72 -11.84
C PRO A 316 -10.82 -7.93 -12.15
N THR A 317 -11.68 -7.78 -13.15
CA THR A 317 -12.45 -8.88 -13.71
C THR A 317 -11.48 -10.05 -13.91
N PRO A 318 -11.81 -11.26 -13.44
CA PRO A 318 -10.98 -12.43 -13.71
C PRO A 318 -10.68 -12.42 -15.21
N LEU A 319 -9.40 -12.41 -15.57
CA LEU A 319 -9.04 -12.54 -16.98
C LEU A 319 -9.78 -13.76 -17.52
N PRO A 320 -10.42 -13.69 -18.70
CA PRO A 320 -10.97 -14.88 -19.33
C PRO A 320 -9.83 -15.86 -19.48
N SER A 321 -9.84 -16.90 -18.66
CA SER A 321 -8.93 -18.03 -18.80
C SER A 321 -9.49 -18.86 -19.94
N ASP A 322 -8.76 -18.94 -21.06
CA ASP A 322 -9.01 -19.95 -22.10
C ASP A 322 -8.92 -21.38 -21.51
N ASP A 323 -8.30 -21.55 -20.34
CA ASP A 323 -8.19 -22.82 -19.59
C ASP A 323 -9.23 -23.03 -18.47
N GLY A 324 -10.29 -22.22 -18.40
CA GLY A 324 -11.49 -22.54 -17.61
C GLY A 324 -11.25 -22.99 -16.15
N GLY A 325 -10.65 -22.14 -15.31
CA GLY A 325 -10.58 -22.43 -13.88
C GLY A 325 -9.98 -21.34 -12.99
N PHE A 326 -10.66 -21.02 -11.88
CA PHE A 326 -9.97 -20.55 -10.68
C PHE A 326 -9.16 -21.72 -10.11
N GLU A 327 -7.87 -21.78 -10.40
CA GLU A 327 -7.06 -23.01 -10.33
C GLU A 327 -6.73 -23.56 -8.93
N ARG A 328 -6.95 -22.83 -7.83
CA ARG A 328 -6.57 -23.33 -6.48
C ARG A 328 -7.66 -23.22 -5.43
N VAL A 329 -7.70 -24.25 -4.58
CA VAL A 329 -8.56 -24.29 -3.39
C VAL A 329 -8.05 -23.30 -2.35
N PRO A 330 -8.87 -22.33 -1.88
CA PRO A 330 -8.50 -21.49 -0.77
C PRO A 330 -8.22 -22.36 0.45
N VAL A 331 -7.06 -22.18 1.07
CA VAL A 331 -6.67 -22.91 2.28
C VAL A 331 -6.90 -21.99 3.47
N ALA A 332 -7.62 -22.49 4.49
CA ALA A 332 -7.74 -21.79 5.75
C ALA A 332 -6.36 -21.71 6.41
N LEU A 333 -5.79 -20.50 6.45
CA LEU A 333 -4.52 -20.26 7.09
C LEU A 333 -4.70 -20.04 8.60
N PRO A 334 -3.79 -20.56 9.44
CA PRO A 334 -3.76 -20.23 10.86
C PRO A 334 -3.66 -18.72 11.07
N TRP A 335 -4.27 -18.21 12.14
CA TRP A 335 -4.17 -16.80 12.55
C TRP A 335 -2.73 -16.28 12.73
N SER A 336 -1.76 -17.17 12.94
CA SER A 336 -0.33 -16.88 13.13
C SER A 336 0.43 -16.84 11.82
N TYR A 337 -0.21 -17.19 10.69
CA TYR A 337 0.41 -17.12 9.39
C TYR A 337 0.74 -15.66 9.04
N GLN A 338 2.01 -15.42 8.80
CA GLN A 338 2.55 -14.20 8.23
C GLN A 338 3.43 -14.56 7.03
N PRO A 339 3.37 -13.79 5.93
CA PRO A 339 4.32 -13.92 4.84
C PRO A 339 5.75 -13.81 5.37
N LYS A 340 6.60 -14.75 4.98
CA LYS A 340 8.02 -14.73 5.36
C LYS A 340 8.81 -13.93 4.35
N ASP A 341 9.80 -13.20 4.83
CA ASP A 341 10.79 -12.57 3.97
C ASP A 341 11.72 -13.65 3.38
N VAL A 342 11.60 -13.90 2.08
CA VAL A 342 12.40 -14.91 1.37
C VAL A 342 13.81 -14.42 1.06
N ASN A 343 14.10 -13.13 1.24
CA ASN A 343 15.36 -12.48 0.84
C ASN A 343 16.40 -12.41 1.96
N GLN A 344 16.12 -12.98 3.14
CA GLN A 344 17.02 -12.94 4.30
C GLN A 344 18.39 -13.61 4.07
N TYR A 345 18.52 -14.44 3.03
CA TYR A 345 19.79 -15.03 2.60
C TYR A 345 20.74 -13.97 1.99
N LEU A 346 20.20 -12.90 1.40
CA LEU A 346 20.95 -11.78 0.83
C LEU A 346 21.29 -10.76 1.93
N LYS A 347 22.40 -10.98 2.65
CA LYS A 347 22.82 -10.11 3.76
C LYS A 347 23.11 -8.65 3.36
N ILE A 348 23.29 -8.40 2.06
CA ILE A 348 23.46 -7.05 1.54
C ILE A 348 22.18 -6.20 1.64
N LEU A 349 21.00 -6.85 1.58
CA LEU A 349 19.71 -6.20 1.70
C LEU A 349 19.37 -5.95 3.18
N SER A 350 18.70 -4.84 3.43
CA SER A 350 18.19 -4.49 4.76
C SER A 350 16.66 -4.51 4.72
N PRO A 351 16.00 -5.36 5.54
CA PRO A 351 14.55 -5.37 5.62
C PRO A 351 14.00 -3.99 5.96
N ARG A 352 12.90 -3.62 5.29
CA ARG A 352 12.23 -2.34 5.52
C ARG A 352 11.05 -2.55 6.46
N TYR A 353 10.88 -1.60 7.38
CA TYR A 353 9.75 -1.56 8.30
C TYR A 353 9.16 -0.15 8.30
N VAL A 354 7.84 -0.06 8.26
CA VAL A 354 7.12 1.21 8.26
C VAL A 354 6.09 1.25 9.38
N VAL A 355 5.77 2.46 9.82
CA VAL A 355 4.73 2.79 10.79
C VAL A 355 3.80 3.82 10.16
N GLU A 356 2.52 3.80 10.52
CA GLU A 356 1.61 4.91 10.26
C GLU A 356 1.60 5.84 11.48
N VAL A 357 1.62 7.15 11.23
CA VAL A 357 1.71 8.20 12.25
C VAL A 357 0.65 9.26 11.98
N CYS A 358 -0.19 9.52 12.96
CA CYS A 358 -1.19 10.58 12.93
C CYS A 358 -0.81 11.69 13.90
N LEU A 359 -0.72 12.93 13.41
CA LEU A 359 -0.39 14.12 14.19
C LEU A 359 -1.58 15.08 14.24
N LEU A 360 -1.95 15.50 15.43
CA LEU A 360 -3.04 16.44 15.70
C LEU A 360 -2.57 17.58 16.60
N ILE A 361 -3.19 18.74 16.47
CA ILE A 361 -2.94 19.89 17.35
C ILE A 361 -4.23 20.46 17.92
N LYS A 362 -4.15 20.99 19.13
CA LYS A 362 -5.23 21.72 19.79
C LYS A 362 -4.68 22.97 20.47
N SER A 363 -5.42 24.07 20.44
CA SER A 363 -5.14 25.21 21.32
C SER A 363 -5.85 25.01 22.66
N ALA A 364 -5.12 25.02 23.77
CA ALA A 364 -5.71 24.98 25.11
C ALA A 364 -6.20 26.35 25.59
N VAL A 365 -5.81 27.45 24.92
CA VAL A 365 -6.20 28.82 25.31
C VAL A 365 -6.44 29.64 24.06
N GLY A 366 -7.71 30.00 23.79
CA GLY A 366 -8.13 31.05 22.85
C GLY A 366 -7.33 31.17 21.54
N ASP A 367 -7.29 32.39 21.01
CA ASP A 367 -6.57 32.74 19.79
C ASP A 367 -5.08 33.01 20.06
N ILE A 368 -4.19 32.29 19.39
CA ILE A 368 -2.72 32.39 19.57
C ILE A 368 -2.14 33.38 18.55
N SER A 369 -2.43 34.67 18.73
CA SER A 369 -2.08 35.72 17.75
C SER A 369 -0.80 36.51 18.09
N LEU A 370 0.00 36.83 17.07
CA LEU A 370 1.19 37.68 17.17
C LEU A 370 0.81 39.17 17.23
N LYS A 371 1.59 39.98 17.96
CA LYS A 371 1.36 41.42 18.17
C LYS A 371 1.39 42.29 16.90
N GLU A 372 2.18 41.90 15.91
CA GLU A 372 2.50 42.73 14.74
C GLU A 372 1.94 42.18 13.41
N GLY A 373 0.93 41.29 13.46
CA GLY A 373 0.26 40.80 12.25
C GLY A 373 1.13 39.89 11.37
N GLY A 374 1.89 38.97 11.97
CA GLY A 374 2.69 37.95 11.26
C GLY A 374 2.00 36.58 11.20
N ASP A 375 2.32 35.79 10.17
CA ASP A 375 1.71 34.47 9.96
C ASP A 375 2.47 33.38 10.73
N LEU A 376 1.72 32.58 11.51
CA LEU A 376 2.20 31.37 12.17
C LEU A 376 2.04 30.14 11.28
N PHE A 377 3.04 29.27 11.31
CA PHE A 377 2.97 27.97 10.66
C PHE A 377 3.75 26.92 11.46
N LEU A 378 3.33 25.67 11.30
CA LEU A 378 4.06 24.51 11.77
C LEU A 378 4.92 23.96 10.66
N ARG A 379 6.15 23.58 11.00
CA ARG A 379 7.06 22.85 10.12
C ARG A 379 7.35 21.47 10.68
N LEU A 380 7.02 20.43 9.93
CA LEU A 380 7.40 19.05 10.23
C LEU A 380 8.69 18.68 9.50
N LYS A 381 9.59 17.98 10.19
CA LYS A 381 10.82 17.39 9.65
C LYS A 381 10.99 15.96 10.14
N ALA A 382 11.73 15.16 9.38
CA ALA A 382 12.18 13.86 9.86
C ALA A 382 13.30 14.04 10.91
N LEU A 383 13.35 13.16 11.90
CA LEU A 383 14.35 13.24 12.97
C LEU A 383 15.74 12.74 12.52
N ASP A 384 15.80 11.71 11.67
CA ASP A 384 17.07 11.13 11.23
C ASP A 384 17.17 10.86 9.72
N ALA A 385 16.68 9.73 9.20
CA ALA A 385 16.64 9.50 7.75
C ALA A 385 15.74 10.52 7.04
N HIS A 386 15.99 10.81 5.75
CA HIS A 386 15.21 11.75 4.94
C HIS A 386 15.26 13.23 5.41
N LYS A 387 16.46 13.75 5.75
CA LYS A 387 16.68 15.08 6.40
C LYS A 387 16.25 16.31 5.58
N LEU A 388 16.11 16.20 4.26
CA LEU A 388 15.66 17.32 3.43
C LEU A 388 14.14 17.56 3.54
N MET A 389 13.39 16.63 4.12
CA MET A 389 11.95 16.77 4.31
C MET A 389 11.57 17.97 5.16
N LYS A 390 10.70 18.82 4.59
CA LYS A 390 10.08 19.95 5.28
C LYS A 390 8.65 20.08 4.82
N LEU A 391 7.70 19.97 5.75
CA LEU A 391 6.28 20.15 5.47
C LEU A 391 5.76 21.31 6.31
N ASP A 392 5.19 22.30 5.64
CA ASP A 392 4.66 23.49 6.29
C ASP A 392 3.12 23.48 6.22
N ILE A 393 2.49 23.74 7.37
CA ILE A 393 1.04 24.00 7.45
C ILE A 393 0.82 25.34 8.15
N PRO A 394 0.12 26.31 7.53
CA PRO A 394 -0.25 27.55 8.19
C PRO A 394 -1.24 27.27 9.33
N LEU A 395 -1.08 27.96 10.46
CA LEU A 395 -1.98 27.82 11.61
C LEU A 395 -3.19 28.76 11.54
N PHE A 396 -3.12 29.82 10.73
CA PHE A 396 -4.21 30.79 10.55
C PHE A 396 -4.78 30.74 9.13
N PRO A 397 -6.11 30.78 8.97
CA PRO A 397 -7.15 31.00 10.00
C PRO A 397 -7.54 29.73 10.79
N GLY A 398 -6.72 28.67 10.73
CA GLY A 398 -7.03 27.28 11.08
C GLY A 398 -7.35 26.96 12.55
N ILE A 399 -6.65 27.48 13.55
CA ILE A 399 -6.91 27.11 14.96
C ILE A 399 -7.83 28.14 15.64
N ARG A 400 -9.09 28.24 15.19
CA ARG A 400 -10.12 29.08 15.83
C ARG A 400 -11.05 28.30 16.77
N GLN A 401 -11.00 26.97 16.73
CA GLN A 401 -11.90 26.11 17.49
C GLN A 401 -11.16 25.34 18.58
N PRO A 402 -11.79 25.08 19.74
CA PRO A 402 -11.17 24.37 20.87
C PRO A 402 -11.03 22.84 20.65
N GLN A 403 -11.19 22.35 19.42
CA GLN A 403 -11.19 20.92 19.07
C GLN A 403 -9.84 20.48 18.50
N TRP A 404 -9.52 19.19 18.60
CA TRP A 404 -8.36 18.61 17.93
C TRP A 404 -8.45 18.74 16.41
N GLN A 405 -7.35 19.19 15.80
CA GLN A 405 -7.23 19.34 14.36
C GLN A 405 -6.15 18.41 13.82
N LYS A 406 -6.52 17.54 12.88
CA LYS A 406 -5.58 16.68 12.18
C LYS A 406 -4.66 17.51 11.29
N LEU A 407 -3.36 17.35 11.49
CA LEU A 407 -2.32 18.02 10.71
C LEU A 407 -1.81 17.13 9.59
N TRP A 408 -1.33 15.93 9.96
CA TRP A 408 -0.73 14.99 9.02
C TRP A 408 -1.09 13.55 9.37
N LEU A 409 -1.30 12.74 8.33
CA LEU A 409 -1.29 11.28 8.39
C LEU A 409 -0.20 10.79 7.44
N LEU A 410 0.79 10.11 8.01
CA LEU A 410 2.05 9.79 7.36
C LEU A 410 2.33 8.29 7.49
N GLN A 411 2.86 7.68 6.44
CA GLN A 411 3.60 6.44 6.56
C GLN A 411 5.09 6.76 6.63
N CYS A 412 5.76 6.32 7.68
CA CYS A 412 7.17 6.61 7.94
C CYS A 412 7.96 5.31 8.07
N GLU A 413 9.14 5.25 7.48
CA GLU A 413 10.09 4.18 7.75
C GLU A 413 10.69 4.33 9.15
N VAL A 414 10.89 3.21 9.85
CA VAL A 414 11.40 3.22 11.24
C VAL A 414 12.78 3.87 11.34
N SER A 415 13.58 3.87 10.26
CA SER A 415 14.88 4.55 10.17
C SER A 415 14.80 6.07 10.30
N THR A 416 13.64 6.68 10.08
CA THR A 416 13.44 8.12 10.36
C THR A 416 13.52 8.41 11.87
N ARG A 417 13.35 7.39 12.73
CA ARG A 417 13.39 7.38 14.21
C ARG A 417 12.40 8.30 14.93
N GLY A 418 11.77 9.22 14.22
CA GLY A 418 10.85 10.19 14.79
C GLY A 418 10.60 11.35 13.85
N VAL A 419 9.90 12.35 14.38
CA VAL A 419 9.65 13.62 13.73
C VAL A 419 9.97 14.78 14.66
N ILE A 420 10.30 15.92 14.05
CA ILE A 420 10.50 17.19 14.72
C ILE A 420 9.42 18.14 14.23
N LEU A 421 8.65 18.69 15.16
CA LEU A 421 7.62 19.70 14.88
C LEU A 421 8.10 21.06 15.39
N GLU A 422 8.30 22.01 14.49
CA GLU A 422 8.72 23.38 14.81
C GLU A 422 7.55 24.35 14.64
N LEU A 423 7.26 25.14 15.68
CA LEU A 423 6.38 26.31 15.54
C LEU A 423 7.20 27.49 15.05
N ARG A 424 6.77 28.14 13.97
CA ARG A 424 7.49 29.21 13.30
C ARG A 424 6.58 30.39 12.97
N CYS A 425 7.19 31.57 12.80
CA CYS A 425 6.52 32.75 12.26
C CYS A 425 7.31 33.39 11.13
N HIS A 426 6.62 34.11 10.26
CA HIS A 426 7.23 35.03 9.30
C HIS A 426 7.53 36.37 9.98
N VAL A 427 8.77 36.85 9.87
CA VAL A 427 9.16 38.17 10.36
C VAL A 427 9.29 39.11 9.17
N ARG A 428 8.55 40.23 9.19
CA ARG A 428 8.70 41.30 8.20
C ARG A 428 10.01 42.03 8.46
N SER A 429 10.98 41.86 7.56
CA SER A 429 12.23 42.64 7.59
C SER A 429 12.03 43.97 6.87
N CYS A 430 12.72 45.02 7.32
CA CYS A 430 12.74 46.35 6.70
C CYS A 430 13.30 46.33 5.26
N PHE A 431 13.99 45.25 4.87
CA PHE A 431 14.45 44.99 3.51
C PHE A 431 13.47 44.05 2.80
N LYS A 432 12.73 44.58 1.82
CA LYS A 432 11.59 43.93 1.13
C LYS A 432 11.95 42.71 0.25
N SER A 433 13.17 42.16 0.28
CA SER A 433 13.59 41.11 -0.67
C SER A 433 13.82 39.71 -0.10
N LEU A 434 13.82 39.48 1.22
CA LEU A 434 13.78 38.12 1.78
C LEU A 434 12.93 38.05 3.07
N ALA A 435 11.76 37.42 2.98
CA ALA A 435 11.00 37.02 4.16
C ALA A 435 11.82 35.99 4.95
N THR A 436 12.18 36.31 6.20
CA THR A 436 12.90 35.38 7.08
C THR A 436 11.92 34.73 8.06
N THR A 437 12.14 33.45 8.37
CA THR A 437 11.27 32.72 9.31
C THR A 437 11.98 32.49 10.64
N THR A 438 11.27 32.70 11.74
CA THR A 438 11.80 32.59 13.09
C THR A 438 11.19 31.40 13.82
N LYS A 439 12.02 30.51 14.39
CA LYS A 439 11.57 29.39 15.24
C LYS A 439 11.16 29.90 16.63
N LEU A 440 9.93 29.60 17.03
CA LEU A 440 9.30 29.99 18.30
C LEU A 440 9.32 28.86 19.33
N GLY A 441 9.12 27.62 18.89
CA GLY A 441 9.14 26.43 19.73
C GLY A 441 9.43 25.17 18.92
N GLU A 442 9.66 24.07 19.61
CA GLU A 442 10.01 22.79 19.01
C GLU A 442 9.57 21.66 19.93
N SER A 443 9.04 20.60 19.31
CA SER A 443 8.75 19.33 19.96
C SER A 443 9.35 18.21 19.14
N VAL A 444 9.98 17.24 19.81
CA VAL A 444 10.58 16.06 19.19
C VAL A 444 9.78 14.85 19.66
N LEU A 445 9.30 14.06 18.70
CA LEU A 445 8.58 12.82 18.96
C LEU A 445 9.39 11.67 18.38
N SER A 446 9.83 10.74 19.22
CA SER A 446 10.50 9.52 18.77
C SER A 446 9.49 8.39 18.55
N TRP A 447 9.78 7.50 17.61
CA TRP A 447 8.96 6.29 17.43
C TRP A 447 9.01 5.37 18.63
N GLN A 448 10.16 5.30 19.32
CA GLN A 448 10.32 4.50 20.53
C GLN A 448 9.34 4.95 21.62
N GLU A 449 9.30 6.24 21.92
CA GLU A 449 8.39 6.80 22.93
C GLU A 449 6.92 6.49 22.62
N LEU A 450 6.49 6.65 21.37
CA LEU A 450 5.12 6.35 20.96
C LEU A 450 4.79 4.85 21.04
N GLN A 451 5.75 3.97 20.75
CA GLN A 451 5.58 2.52 20.81
C GLN A 451 5.59 1.96 22.23
N GLU A 452 6.23 2.64 23.19
CA GLU A 452 6.24 2.25 24.61
C GLU A 452 4.95 2.66 25.33
N SER A 453 4.16 3.58 24.77
CA SER A 453 2.85 3.97 25.29
C SER A 453 1.82 2.83 25.17
N SER A 454 1.07 2.57 26.25
CA SER A 454 0.03 1.52 26.29
C SER A 454 -1.07 1.71 25.25
N LEU A 455 -1.42 2.97 24.96
CA LEU A 455 -2.40 3.34 23.96
C LEU A 455 -1.76 3.60 22.59
N LEU A 456 -0.44 3.45 22.41
CA LEU A 456 0.29 3.81 21.19
C LEU A 456 0.05 5.27 20.77
N SER A 457 -0.08 6.15 21.75
CA SER A 457 -0.32 7.58 21.55
C SER A 457 0.26 8.39 22.69
N VAL A 458 0.56 9.64 22.40
CA VAL A 458 1.08 10.63 23.33
C VAL A 458 0.30 11.91 23.15
N ASP A 459 0.06 12.59 24.27
CA ASP A 459 -0.46 13.94 24.33
C ASP A 459 0.51 14.79 25.14
N ARG A 460 0.98 15.89 24.55
CA ARG A 460 1.98 16.76 25.17
C ARG A 460 1.65 18.23 25.00
N VAL A 461 1.98 18.99 26.03
CA VAL A 461 2.06 20.45 25.95
C VAL A 461 3.30 20.85 25.15
N PHE A 462 3.08 21.55 24.05
CA PHE A 462 4.11 22.09 23.17
C PHE A 462 4.85 23.23 23.85
N GLN A 463 6.18 23.09 23.96
CA GLN A 463 7.00 24.05 24.70
C GLN A 463 7.47 25.22 23.82
N LEU A 464 7.22 26.44 24.28
CA LEU A 464 7.65 27.68 23.63
C LEU A 464 8.92 28.23 24.28
N LYS A 465 9.86 28.72 23.46
CA LYS A 465 11.12 29.30 23.96
C LYS A 465 10.87 30.62 24.70
N ASP A 466 11.33 30.70 25.95
CA ASP A 466 11.03 31.79 26.89
C ASP A 466 11.30 33.19 26.35
N LYS A 467 12.45 33.40 25.69
CA LYS A 467 12.88 34.71 25.16
C LYS A 467 12.03 35.28 24.02
N LYS A 468 11.09 34.49 23.46
CA LYS A 468 10.25 34.90 22.31
C LYS A 468 8.76 34.98 22.63
N ARG A 469 8.38 34.71 23.89
CA ARG A 469 6.99 34.81 24.36
C ARG A 469 6.43 36.23 24.23
N GLN A 470 7.30 37.25 24.29
CA GLN A 470 6.95 38.66 24.20
C GLN A 470 6.27 39.09 22.89
N LEU A 471 6.40 38.28 21.82
CA LEU A 471 5.86 38.55 20.48
C LEU A 471 4.34 38.33 20.37
N PHE A 472 3.72 37.72 21.37
CA PHE A 472 2.29 37.40 21.36
C PHE A 472 1.47 38.47 22.08
N HIS A 473 0.22 38.69 21.66
CA HIS A 473 -0.65 39.72 22.25
C HIS A 473 -0.92 39.45 23.74
N ASP A 474 -1.16 38.19 24.10
CA ASP A 474 -1.43 37.76 25.47
C ASP A 474 -0.22 37.05 26.11
N ASN A 475 0.77 37.85 26.52
CA ASN A 475 1.96 37.37 27.21
C ASN A 475 1.65 36.69 28.56
N HIS A 476 0.50 37.00 29.17
CA HIS A 476 0.11 36.48 30.48
C HIS A 476 -0.52 35.08 30.37
N ALA A 477 -1.32 34.84 29.33
CA ALA A 477 -1.79 33.49 29.00
C ALA A 477 -0.60 32.54 28.72
N LEU A 478 0.41 32.98 27.97
CA LEU A 478 1.61 32.19 27.64
C LEU A 478 2.57 31.99 28.82
N SER A 479 2.60 32.90 29.79
CA SER A 479 3.37 32.73 31.04
C SER A 479 2.65 31.86 32.07
N GLN A 480 1.32 31.73 31.97
CA GLN A 480 0.49 30.83 32.79
C GLN A 480 0.18 29.47 32.12
N GLY A 481 0.74 29.19 30.93
CA GLY A 481 0.62 27.89 30.27
C GLY A 481 -0.38 27.83 29.09
N ALA A 482 -0.48 28.87 28.27
CA ALA A 482 -1.15 28.79 26.96
C ALA A 482 -0.44 27.75 26.08
N ALA A 483 -0.93 26.53 26.20
CA ALA A 483 -0.34 25.32 25.68
C ALA A 483 -0.99 24.97 24.35
N LEU A 484 -0.25 25.08 23.25
CA LEU A 484 -0.57 24.23 22.10
C LEU A 484 -0.38 22.79 22.57
N ARG A 485 -1.39 21.93 22.43
CA ARG A 485 -1.28 20.50 22.72
C ARG A 485 -1.02 19.76 21.42
N LEU A 486 -0.07 18.83 21.46
CA LEU A 486 0.30 17.96 20.37
C LEU A 486 -0.17 16.55 20.71
N GLY A 487 -1.13 16.06 19.92
CA GLY A 487 -1.58 14.67 19.95
C GLY A 487 -0.84 13.91 18.85
N ALA A 488 -0.25 12.78 19.21
CA ALA A 488 0.42 11.92 18.25
C ALA A 488 0.05 10.46 18.52
N SER A 489 -0.16 9.69 17.46
CA SER A 489 -0.38 8.25 17.56
C SER A 489 0.38 7.49 16.48
N ILE A 490 0.71 6.24 16.77
CA ILE A 490 1.52 5.38 15.92
C ILE A 490 0.89 3.98 15.80
N THR A 491 1.11 3.30 14.68
CA THR A 491 0.90 1.85 14.58
C THR A 491 2.16 1.08 14.95
N PRO A 492 2.08 -0.19 15.37
CA PRO A 492 3.24 -1.07 15.37
C PRO A 492 3.89 -1.11 13.99
N SER A 493 5.21 -1.32 13.98
CA SER A 493 5.97 -1.40 12.74
C SER A 493 5.64 -2.68 11.98
N VAL A 494 5.40 -2.56 10.68
CA VAL A 494 5.10 -3.69 9.79
C VAL A 494 6.17 -3.82 8.70
N PRO A 495 6.46 -5.04 8.22
CA PRO A 495 7.33 -5.23 7.05
C PRO A 495 6.81 -4.42 5.86
N ALA A 496 7.73 -3.80 5.13
CA ALA A 496 7.43 -3.02 3.93
C ALA A 496 8.19 -3.58 2.72
N PRO A 497 7.70 -3.34 1.49
CA PRO A 497 8.40 -3.74 0.28
C PRO A 497 9.82 -3.17 0.19
N TYR A 498 10.76 -3.96 -0.32
CA TYR A 498 12.05 -3.49 -0.79
C TYR A 498 11.86 -2.51 -1.94
N LEU A 499 12.58 -1.39 -1.89
CA LEU A 499 12.54 -0.35 -2.91
C LEU A 499 13.92 -0.24 -3.54
N LEU A 500 14.02 -0.61 -4.81
CA LEU A 500 15.28 -0.68 -5.54
C LEU A 500 15.19 0.14 -6.82
N LYS A 501 16.30 0.75 -7.23
CA LYS A 501 16.46 1.29 -8.58
C LYS A 501 17.81 0.93 -9.16
N SER A 502 17.89 0.69 -10.47
CA SER A 502 19.16 0.48 -11.17
C SER A 502 19.51 1.68 -12.04
N VAL A 503 20.67 2.27 -11.79
CA VAL A 503 21.16 3.43 -12.52
C VAL A 503 22.33 3.06 -13.44
N PRO A 504 22.44 3.64 -14.64
CA PRO A 504 23.58 3.38 -15.52
C PRO A 504 24.91 3.76 -14.87
N ASP A 505 25.96 3.01 -15.19
CA ASP A 505 27.33 3.28 -14.75
C ASP A 505 28.33 3.05 -15.89
N ARG A 506 29.63 3.19 -15.59
CA ARG A 506 30.70 2.99 -16.56
C ARG A 506 30.77 1.54 -17.04
N VAL A 507 31.12 1.37 -18.32
CA VAL A 507 31.32 0.05 -18.94
C VAL A 507 32.47 -0.70 -18.25
N THR A 508 32.31 -2.01 -18.06
CA THR A 508 33.34 -2.90 -17.51
C THR A 508 33.90 -3.85 -18.56
N ASP A 509 35.13 -4.32 -18.32
CA ASP A 509 35.75 -5.43 -19.04
C ASP A 509 35.23 -6.79 -18.53
N ASP A 510 35.71 -7.90 -19.09
CA ASP A 510 35.31 -9.25 -18.69
C ASP A 510 35.64 -9.56 -17.21
N GLN A 511 36.69 -8.94 -16.67
CA GLN A 511 37.12 -9.08 -15.27
C GLN A 511 36.32 -8.19 -14.31
N GLY A 512 35.35 -7.42 -14.81
CA GLY A 512 34.51 -6.53 -14.02
C GLY A 512 35.19 -5.20 -13.67
N GLU A 513 36.33 -4.88 -14.27
CA GLU A 513 37.02 -3.60 -14.05
C GLU A 513 36.46 -2.54 -14.99
N MET A 514 36.17 -1.36 -14.45
CA MET A 514 35.71 -0.25 -15.29
C MET A 514 36.78 0.10 -16.33
N ILE A 515 36.36 0.25 -17.59
CA ILE A 515 37.25 0.64 -18.68
C ILE A 515 37.82 2.02 -18.37
N SER A 516 39.12 2.09 -18.08
CA SER A 516 39.76 3.34 -17.67
C SER A 516 41.28 3.31 -17.81
N THR A 517 41.87 4.47 -18.04
CA THR A 517 43.33 4.62 -18.12
C THR A 517 44.03 4.25 -16.82
N LEU A 518 43.33 4.31 -15.68
CA LEU A 518 43.85 3.90 -14.38
C LEU A 518 44.12 2.39 -14.35
N TYR A 519 43.14 1.57 -14.70
CA TYR A 519 43.32 0.12 -14.73
C TYR A 519 44.36 -0.33 -15.75
N LEU A 520 44.44 0.31 -16.92
CA LEU A 520 45.54 0.05 -17.86
C LEU A 520 46.90 0.29 -17.19
N ARG A 521 47.10 1.42 -16.50
CA ARG A 521 48.36 1.72 -15.84
C ARG A 521 48.68 0.70 -14.74
N MET A 522 47.69 0.34 -13.93
CA MET A 522 47.83 -0.68 -12.88
C MET A 522 48.22 -2.05 -13.45
N ARG A 523 47.72 -2.39 -14.64
CA ARG A 523 48.05 -3.61 -15.38
C ARG A 523 49.24 -3.47 -16.33
N ARG A 524 50.15 -2.52 -16.12
CA ARG A 524 51.35 -2.30 -16.97
C ARG A 524 51.00 -2.14 -18.46
N ASN A 525 49.90 -1.44 -18.74
CA ASN A 525 49.30 -1.19 -20.06
C ASN A 525 48.84 -2.44 -20.83
N GLN A 526 48.59 -3.57 -20.15
CA GLN A 526 47.88 -4.69 -20.75
C GLN A 526 46.45 -4.28 -21.13
N PRO A 527 45.98 -4.61 -22.34
CA PRO A 527 44.65 -4.23 -22.79
C PRO A 527 43.52 -4.82 -21.95
N GLN A 528 42.37 -4.13 -21.91
CA GLN A 528 41.14 -4.63 -21.29
C GLN A 528 40.21 -5.26 -22.33
N GLU A 529 39.76 -6.49 -22.10
CA GLU A 529 38.95 -7.27 -23.04
C GLU A 529 37.48 -7.33 -22.63
N GLY A 530 36.58 -7.35 -23.61
CA GLY A 530 35.14 -7.42 -23.40
C GLY A 530 34.50 -6.07 -23.09
N ARG A 531 33.18 -5.98 -23.30
CA ARG A 531 32.37 -4.78 -23.03
C ARG A 531 31.05 -5.16 -22.40
N TRP A 532 30.92 -4.79 -21.14
CA TRP A 532 29.74 -5.00 -20.33
C TRP A 532 29.14 -3.66 -19.94
N MET A 533 27.90 -3.41 -20.37
CA MET A 533 27.12 -2.31 -19.80
C MET A 533 26.89 -2.64 -18.33
N SER A 534 27.16 -1.68 -17.47
CA SER A 534 27.05 -1.88 -16.03
C SER A 534 26.01 -0.95 -15.45
N ARG A 535 25.20 -1.46 -14.52
CA ARG A 535 24.21 -0.69 -13.77
C ARG A 535 24.40 -0.93 -12.29
N THR A 536 24.32 0.13 -11.50
CA THR A 536 24.42 0.08 -10.04
C THR A 536 23.02 -0.01 -9.47
N VAL A 537 22.73 -1.06 -8.71
CA VAL A 537 21.45 -1.22 -8.02
C VAL A 537 21.56 -0.59 -6.64
N LEU A 538 20.70 0.41 -6.41
CA LEU A 538 20.61 1.18 -5.19
C LEU A 538 19.33 0.80 -4.45
N ASP A 539 19.42 0.68 -3.13
CA ASP A 539 18.21 0.71 -2.29
C ASP A 539 17.64 2.13 -2.20
N HIS A 540 16.53 2.26 -1.46
CA HIS A 540 15.86 3.53 -1.26
C HIS A 540 16.65 4.58 -0.50
N ARG A 541 17.69 4.18 0.23
CA ARG A 541 18.63 5.04 0.94
C ARG A 541 19.85 5.39 0.08
N GLY A 542 19.93 4.88 -1.15
CA GLY A 542 21.08 5.07 -2.03
C GLY A 542 22.27 4.16 -1.70
N LYS A 543 22.08 3.09 -0.93
CA LYS A 543 23.11 2.07 -0.68
C LYS A 543 23.25 1.17 -1.90
N GLU A 544 24.49 0.97 -2.35
CA GLU A 544 24.81 0.02 -3.42
C GLU A 544 24.61 -1.42 -2.94
N CYS A 545 23.68 -2.13 -3.57
CA CYS A 545 23.31 -3.49 -3.20
C CYS A 545 23.81 -4.52 -4.21
N PHE A 546 23.73 -4.20 -5.50
CA PHE A 546 24.17 -5.08 -6.58
C PHE A 546 24.81 -4.30 -7.72
N VAL A 547 25.60 -4.98 -8.53
CA VAL A 547 26.04 -4.50 -9.83
C VAL A 547 25.50 -5.44 -10.91
N ILE A 548 24.67 -4.89 -11.80
CA ILE A 548 24.17 -5.61 -12.97
C ILE A 548 25.17 -5.40 -14.10
N ARG A 549 25.62 -6.49 -14.75
CA ARG A 549 26.49 -6.46 -15.92
C ARG A 549 25.78 -7.14 -17.08
N ILE A 550 25.64 -6.42 -18.19
CA ILE A 550 24.95 -6.86 -19.40
C ILE A 550 25.97 -6.94 -20.54
N ARG A 551 26.19 -8.14 -21.10
CA ARG A 551 27.14 -8.31 -22.20
C ARG A 551 26.62 -7.62 -23.45
N ALA A 552 27.40 -6.68 -23.99
CA ALA A 552 27.00 -5.85 -25.12
C ALA A 552 27.91 -6.05 -26.33
N ALA A 553 29.22 -6.15 -26.11
CA ALA A 553 30.20 -6.28 -27.17
C ALA A 553 31.44 -7.06 -26.73
N LYS A 554 32.17 -7.56 -27.71
CA LYS A 554 33.56 -8.01 -27.59
C LYS A 554 34.48 -6.91 -28.09
N GLY A 555 35.72 -6.88 -27.62
CA GLY A 555 36.70 -5.93 -28.11
C GLY A 555 37.79 -5.64 -27.10
N ILE A 556 38.90 -5.12 -27.62
CA ILE A 556 40.10 -4.82 -26.85
C ILE A 556 40.21 -3.31 -26.69
N TRP A 557 40.28 -2.83 -25.45
CA TRP A 557 40.53 -1.42 -25.16
C TRP A 557 42.03 -1.16 -25.01
N ARG A 558 42.54 -0.16 -25.74
CA ARG A 558 43.88 0.41 -25.54
C ARG A 558 43.74 1.93 -25.43
N LYS A 559 44.67 2.60 -24.74
CA LYS A 559 44.65 4.07 -24.56
C LYS A 559 44.46 4.77 -25.93
N GLY A 560 43.29 5.38 -26.15
CA GLY A 560 42.95 6.11 -27.38
C GLY A 560 42.53 5.26 -28.59
N LYS A 561 42.38 3.93 -28.46
CA LYS A 561 41.86 3.04 -29.51
C LYS A 561 40.79 2.13 -28.93
N ASP A 562 39.54 2.32 -29.36
CA ASP A 562 38.40 1.48 -29.01
C ASP A 562 37.64 1.09 -30.28
N ARG A 563 37.44 -0.22 -30.50
CA ARG A 563 36.64 -0.77 -31.61
C ARG A 563 35.84 -1.98 -31.10
N PRO A 564 34.79 -1.76 -30.30
CA PRO A 564 33.96 -2.84 -29.82
C PRO A 564 33.06 -3.36 -30.95
N VAL A 565 32.89 -4.68 -31.03
CA VAL A 565 32.02 -5.37 -31.98
C VAL A 565 30.89 -6.02 -31.20
N GLY A 566 29.65 -5.82 -31.65
CA GLY A 566 28.46 -6.41 -31.01
C GLY A 566 28.58 -7.94 -30.91
N VAL A 567 28.00 -8.51 -29.86
CA VAL A 567 27.94 -9.96 -29.69
C VAL A 567 26.64 -10.55 -30.25
N ASP A 568 26.71 -11.81 -30.67
CA ASP A 568 25.56 -12.60 -31.08
C ASP A 568 24.55 -12.77 -29.93
N TRP A 569 23.31 -13.11 -30.27
CA TRP A 569 22.21 -13.24 -29.29
C TRP A 569 22.60 -14.12 -28.09
N ASN A 570 23.17 -15.30 -28.36
CA ASN A 570 23.52 -16.31 -27.36
C ASN A 570 24.58 -15.86 -26.35
N GLU A 571 25.29 -14.77 -26.66
CA GLU A 571 26.34 -14.23 -25.80
C GLU A 571 25.86 -13.02 -24.98
N ARG A 572 24.61 -12.56 -25.14
CA ARG A 572 24.06 -11.36 -24.46
C ARG A 572 23.62 -11.63 -23.02
N VAL A 573 24.45 -12.34 -22.27
CA VAL A 573 24.18 -12.76 -20.90
C VAL A 573 24.08 -11.54 -19.95
N ILE A 574 23.18 -11.63 -18.98
CA ILE A 574 23.05 -10.69 -17.86
C ILE A 574 23.56 -11.36 -16.59
N HIS A 575 24.42 -10.68 -15.84
CA HIS A 575 24.89 -11.08 -14.52
C HIS A 575 24.44 -10.06 -13.46
N ILE A 576 23.96 -10.56 -12.32
CA ILE A 576 23.73 -9.78 -11.10
C ILE A 576 24.83 -10.16 -10.11
N CYS A 577 25.70 -9.21 -9.79
CA CYS A 577 26.80 -9.37 -8.84
C CYS A 577 26.39 -8.81 -7.47
N GLU A 578 26.55 -9.58 -6.40
CA GLU A 578 26.21 -9.17 -5.03
C GLU A 578 27.24 -8.20 -4.46
N GLY A 579 26.78 -7.05 -3.99
CA GLY A 579 27.59 -6.00 -3.36
C GLY A 579 27.71 -4.72 -4.19
N GLY A 580 28.32 -3.71 -3.58
CA GLY A 580 28.66 -2.44 -4.24
C GLY A 580 30.01 -2.49 -4.96
N TRP A 581 30.37 -1.40 -5.62
CA TRP A 581 31.65 -1.30 -6.32
C TRP A 581 32.84 -1.26 -5.35
N ASN A 582 33.92 -1.96 -5.71
CA ASN A 582 35.22 -1.75 -5.06
C ASN A 582 35.94 -0.58 -5.74
N TYR A 583 35.77 0.64 -5.19
CA TYR A 583 36.35 1.86 -5.75
C TYR A 583 37.84 1.98 -5.43
N ILE A 584 38.64 2.29 -6.46
CA ILE A 584 40.08 2.50 -6.33
C ILE A 584 40.43 3.99 -6.40
N SER A 585 39.68 4.78 -7.18
CA SER A 585 39.89 6.22 -7.29
C SER A 585 38.63 6.92 -7.81
N GLY A 586 38.06 7.82 -6.99
CA GLY A 586 36.83 8.54 -7.35
C GLY A 586 35.71 7.56 -7.71
N PHE A 587 35.20 7.68 -8.94
CA PHE A 587 34.14 6.80 -9.47
C PHE A 587 34.68 5.67 -10.37
N ILE A 588 35.96 5.29 -10.24
CA ILE A 588 36.56 4.16 -10.94
C ILE A 588 36.66 2.99 -9.97
N GLY A 589 36.01 1.87 -10.29
CA GLY A 589 35.97 0.70 -9.44
C GLY A 589 35.93 -0.63 -10.20
N LYS A 590 35.87 -1.72 -9.43
CA LYS A 590 35.70 -3.10 -9.90
C LYS A 590 34.38 -3.66 -9.37
N ALA A 591 33.62 -4.32 -10.24
CA ALA A 591 32.38 -4.99 -9.87
C ALA A 591 32.68 -6.17 -8.93
N PRO A 592 31.73 -6.53 -8.04
CA PRO A 592 31.87 -7.73 -7.22
C PRO A 592 32.03 -9.00 -8.07
N VAL A 593 32.78 -9.97 -7.54
CA VAL A 593 33.07 -11.24 -8.23
C VAL A 593 31.91 -12.24 -8.06
N LYS A 594 31.18 -12.18 -6.95
CA LYS A 594 30.11 -13.12 -6.61
C LYS A 594 28.87 -12.83 -7.46
N VAL A 595 28.68 -13.61 -8.52
CA VAL A 595 27.44 -13.61 -9.33
C VAL A 595 26.37 -14.41 -8.58
N VAL A 596 25.22 -13.79 -8.33
CA VAL A 596 24.10 -14.40 -7.60
C VAL A 596 22.86 -14.61 -8.47
N GLY A 597 22.78 -13.92 -9.62
CA GLY A 597 21.71 -14.12 -10.59
C GLY A 597 22.23 -14.03 -12.02
N THR A 598 21.66 -14.82 -12.91
CA THR A 598 21.99 -14.79 -14.34
C THR A 598 20.74 -14.91 -15.21
N ALA A 599 20.69 -14.17 -16.32
CA ALA A 599 19.75 -14.44 -17.41
C ALA A 599 20.55 -14.77 -18.67
N ILE A 600 20.32 -15.98 -19.20
CA ILE A 600 21.00 -16.50 -20.38
C ILE A 600 19.98 -16.54 -21.54
N PRO A 601 20.27 -15.89 -22.67
CA PRO A 601 19.40 -15.93 -23.83
C PRO A 601 19.25 -17.36 -24.38
N PHE A 602 18.03 -17.77 -24.69
CA PHE A 602 17.73 -19.08 -25.27
C PHE A 602 17.50 -18.93 -26.79
N ALA A 603 18.21 -19.73 -27.58
CA ALA A 603 18.43 -19.49 -29.01
C ALA A 603 17.42 -20.16 -29.95
N ASP A 604 16.77 -21.24 -29.49
CA ASP A 604 16.15 -22.23 -30.37
C ASP A 604 14.86 -21.76 -31.06
N ASP A 605 14.34 -20.58 -30.70
CA ASP A 605 13.04 -20.09 -31.19
C ASP A 605 13.00 -18.55 -31.28
N LEU A 606 14.00 -17.97 -31.96
CA LEU A 606 14.01 -16.55 -32.36
C LEU A 606 12.98 -16.30 -33.48
N GLY A 607 11.70 -16.49 -33.16
CA GLY A 607 10.63 -15.91 -33.98
C GLY A 607 10.87 -14.41 -34.11
N GLN A 608 10.51 -13.82 -35.25
CA GLN A 608 10.85 -12.44 -35.63
C GLN A 608 10.50 -11.36 -34.57
N TYR A 609 9.63 -11.68 -33.60
CA TYR A 609 9.16 -10.79 -32.54
C TYR A 609 9.12 -11.42 -31.14
N LYS A 610 9.90 -12.48 -30.89
CA LYS A 610 9.88 -13.25 -29.63
C LYS A 610 11.29 -13.51 -29.11
N LEU A 611 11.53 -13.20 -27.83
CA LEU A 611 12.81 -13.41 -27.15
C LEU A 611 12.62 -14.23 -25.87
N ARG A 612 13.55 -15.16 -25.59
CA ARG A 612 13.50 -16.05 -24.43
C ARG A 612 14.77 -15.97 -23.59
N TRP A 613 14.60 -16.01 -22.26
CA TRP A 613 15.67 -15.88 -21.26
C TRP A 613 15.56 -16.94 -20.17
N SER A 614 16.56 -17.82 -20.08
CA SER A 614 16.67 -18.78 -18.98
C SER A 614 17.24 -18.07 -17.76
N LEU A 615 16.45 -18.03 -16.68
CA LEU A 615 16.80 -17.34 -15.45
C LEU A 615 17.45 -18.32 -14.47
N SER A 616 18.42 -17.85 -13.69
CA SER A 616 19.09 -18.66 -12.65
C SER A 616 18.16 -19.13 -11.53
N SER A 617 17.00 -18.51 -11.39
CA SER A 617 15.94 -18.92 -10.47
C SER A 617 15.16 -20.17 -10.95
N GLY A 618 15.41 -20.61 -12.19
CA GLY A 618 14.84 -21.83 -12.78
C GLY A 618 13.73 -21.55 -13.79
N GLU A 619 13.19 -20.33 -13.84
CA GLU A 619 12.14 -19.96 -14.79
C GLU A 619 12.66 -19.64 -16.19
N MET A 620 11.78 -19.83 -17.16
CA MET A 620 11.98 -19.46 -18.56
C MET A 620 11.08 -18.26 -18.88
N LEU A 621 11.68 -17.08 -19.01
CA LEU A 621 10.98 -15.86 -19.37
C LEU A 621 10.87 -15.75 -20.89
N THR A 622 9.66 -15.55 -21.39
CA THR A 622 9.37 -15.24 -22.80
C THR A 622 8.78 -13.83 -22.89
N ILE A 623 9.36 -12.99 -23.75
CA ILE A 623 8.89 -11.63 -24.03
C ILE A 623 8.64 -11.52 -25.53
N SER A 624 7.43 -11.10 -25.91
CA SER A 624 7.06 -10.93 -27.31
C SER A 624 6.46 -9.56 -27.59
N ARG A 625 6.71 -9.05 -28.79
CA ARG A 625 6.08 -7.83 -29.31
C ARG A 625 4.77 -8.20 -30.05
N PRO A 626 3.63 -7.54 -29.77
CA PRO A 626 2.43 -7.67 -30.61
C PRO A 626 2.69 -7.12 -32.02
N MET A 627 2.25 -7.85 -33.06
CA MET A 627 2.58 -7.56 -34.47
C MET A 627 1.91 -6.28 -35.00
N GLU A 628 0.69 -5.97 -34.58
CA GLU A 628 -0.16 -4.93 -35.20
C GLU A 628 -0.19 -3.60 -34.43
N GLU A 629 0.57 -3.47 -33.35
CA GLU A 629 0.52 -2.28 -32.50
C GLU A 629 1.67 -1.29 -32.74
N LEU A 630 1.33 -0.05 -33.09
CA LEU A 630 2.30 1.04 -33.22
C LEU A 630 2.99 1.40 -31.88
N ASN A 631 2.28 1.21 -30.76
CA ASN A 631 2.76 1.47 -29.39
C ASN A 631 3.00 0.17 -28.60
N TRP A 632 3.54 -0.84 -29.28
CA TRP A 632 3.74 -2.19 -28.74
C TRP A 632 4.56 -2.26 -27.43
N GLU A 633 5.39 -1.25 -27.12
CA GLU A 633 6.18 -1.20 -25.88
C GLU A 633 5.31 -1.17 -24.61
N SER A 634 4.07 -0.68 -24.72
CA SER A 634 3.11 -0.64 -23.62
C SER A 634 2.31 -1.94 -23.48
N ASN A 635 2.40 -2.84 -24.47
CA ASN A 635 1.57 -4.04 -24.58
C ASN A 635 2.42 -5.29 -24.82
N LEU A 636 3.55 -5.40 -24.13
CA LEU A 636 4.43 -6.57 -24.20
C LEU A 636 3.70 -7.84 -23.77
N ILE A 637 3.88 -8.93 -24.49
CA ILE A 637 3.32 -10.22 -24.11
C ILE A 637 4.36 -10.99 -23.30
N PHE A 638 4.02 -11.34 -22.06
CA PHE A 638 4.89 -12.08 -21.14
C PHE A 638 4.38 -13.50 -20.91
N SER A 639 5.29 -14.47 -20.88
CA SER A 639 5.08 -15.78 -20.26
C SER A 639 6.28 -16.10 -19.37
N LEU A 640 6.02 -16.74 -18.23
CA LEU A 640 7.05 -17.14 -17.28
C LEU A 640 6.77 -18.60 -16.89
N ASP A 641 7.50 -19.52 -17.51
CA ASP A 641 7.31 -20.95 -17.31
C ASP A 641 8.28 -21.50 -16.26
N GLY A 642 7.90 -22.55 -15.53
CA GLY A 642 8.79 -23.27 -14.61
C GLY A 642 8.75 -22.83 -13.14
N SER A 643 7.81 -21.98 -12.73
CA SER A 643 7.69 -21.54 -11.33
C SER A 643 7.27 -22.69 -10.39
N SER A 644 8.22 -23.20 -9.61
CA SER A 644 8.01 -24.27 -8.61
C SER A 644 7.01 -23.89 -7.51
N HIS A 645 6.75 -22.60 -7.31
CA HIS A 645 5.94 -22.06 -6.21
C HIS A 645 4.49 -21.66 -6.60
N GLY A 646 4.04 -22.02 -7.80
CA GLY A 646 2.67 -21.79 -8.27
C GLY A 646 2.55 -20.83 -9.44
N LEU A 647 1.32 -20.56 -9.87
CA LEU A 647 1.04 -19.75 -11.06
C LEU A 647 1.48 -18.29 -10.83
N VAL A 648 2.35 -17.80 -11.73
CA VAL A 648 2.85 -16.42 -11.75
C VAL A 648 2.43 -15.77 -13.06
N ARG A 649 1.99 -14.51 -13.00
CA ARG A 649 1.64 -13.71 -14.18
C ARG A 649 2.38 -12.37 -14.14
N LEU A 650 2.81 -11.91 -15.30
CA LEU A 650 3.35 -10.57 -15.52
C LEU A 650 2.34 -9.78 -16.34
N LEU A 651 1.83 -8.68 -15.80
CA LEU A 651 0.79 -7.86 -16.41
C LEU A 651 1.34 -6.46 -16.72
N ASN A 652 1.15 -5.96 -17.94
CA ASN A 652 1.50 -4.56 -18.26
C ASN A 652 0.69 -3.59 -17.41
N GLY A 653 1.33 -2.50 -17.00
CA GLY A 653 0.76 -1.47 -16.14
C GLY A 653 0.71 -1.86 -14.66
N ARG A 654 0.27 -0.91 -13.85
CA ARG A 654 -0.03 -1.01 -12.43
C ARG A 654 -1.40 -1.66 -12.26
N LYS A 655 -1.42 -2.85 -11.65
CA LYS A 655 -2.63 -3.66 -11.44
C LYS A 655 -2.83 -3.97 -9.95
N LEU A 656 -4.02 -4.44 -9.59
CA LEU A 656 -4.38 -4.82 -8.22
C LEU A 656 -4.08 -3.67 -7.23
N ALA A 657 -3.30 -3.93 -6.18
CA ALA A 657 -2.95 -2.95 -5.15
C ALA A 657 -2.14 -1.74 -5.67
N TYR A 658 -1.57 -1.83 -6.87
CA TYR A 658 -0.81 -0.73 -7.50
C TYR A 658 -1.66 0.19 -8.37
N GLN A 659 -2.91 -0.18 -8.66
CA GLN A 659 -3.76 0.57 -9.58
C GLN A 659 -3.98 2.01 -9.10
N VAL A 660 -3.83 2.96 -10.03
CA VAL A 660 -4.06 4.39 -9.76
C VAL A 660 -5.37 4.81 -10.45
N PRO A 661 -6.39 5.26 -9.71
CA PRO A 661 -7.64 5.72 -10.30
C PRO A 661 -7.42 6.87 -11.28
N GLY A 662 -8.01 6.78 -12.47
CA GLY A 662 -7.92 7.81 -13.51
C GLY A 662 -6.60 7.82 -14.30
N ALA A 663 -5.71 6.84 -14.10
CA ALA A 663 -4.49 6.73 -14.87
C ALA A 663 -4.74 6.50 -16.37
N THR A 664 -4.00 7.22 -17.21
CA THR A 664 -4.02 7.08 -18.67
C THR A 664 -3.11 5.94 -19.13
N ALA A 665 -3.22 5.54 -20.40
CA ALA A 665 -2.32 4.53 -20.98
C ALA A 665 -0.84 4.95 -20.92
N ASP A 666 -0.56 6.25 -21.04
CA ASP A 666 0.79 6.81 -20.95
C ASP A 666 1.33 6.73 -19.52
N ASP A 667 0.48 6.91 -18.50
CA ASP A 667 0.88 6.75 -17.10
C ASP A 667 1.24 5.31 -16.74
N GLU A 668 0.70 4.32 -17.47
CA GLU A 668 0.99 2.90 -17.29
C GLU A 668 2.24 2.45 -18.03
N GLU A 669 2.83 3.33 -18.84
CA GLU A 669 3.93 2.99 -19.73
C GLU A 669 5.18 2.52 -18.96
N GLY A 670 5.69 1.36 -19.38
CA GLY A 670 6.88 0.76 -18.78
C GLY A 670 6.65 0.01 -17.47
N PHE A 671 5.48 0.17 -16.83
CA PHE A 671 5.14 -0.58 -15.62
C PHE A 671 4.77 -2.04 -15.94
N VAL A 672 5.17 -2.95 -15.06
CA VAL A 672 4.79 -4.36 -15.08
C VAL A 672 4.51 -4.81 -13.65
N THR A 673 3.32 -5.36 -13.42
CA THR A 673 2.91 -5.94 -12.14
C THR A 673 3.15 -7.45 -12.15
N LEU A 674 3.87 -7.96 -11.15
CA LEU A 674 4.05 -9.39 -10.92
C LEU A 674 2.97 -9.89 -9.94
N VAL A 675 2.18 -10.87 -10.39
CA VAL A 675 1.04 -11.43 -9.66
C VAL A 675 1.28 -12.90 -9.36
N ARG A 676 1.20 -13.29 -8.09
CA ARG A 676 1.25 -14.69 -7.65
C ARG A 676 -0.13 -15.19 -7.24
N HIS A 677 -0.49 -16.38 -7.69
CA HIS A 677 -1.69 -17.09 -7.26
C HIS A 677 -1.31 -18.18 -6.24
N THR A 678 -1.59 -17.90 -4.98
CA THR A 678 -1.32 -18.80 -3.85
C THR A 678 -2.62 -19.28 -3.23
N PRO A 679 -2.62 -20.33 -2.39
CA PRO A 679 -3.83 -20.76 -1.69
C PRO A 679 -4.49 -19.67 -0.83
N ASP A 680 -3.72 -18.68 -0.37
CA ASP A 680 -4.20 -17.52 0.40
C ASP A 680 -4.49 -16.27 -0.46
N ALA A 681 -4.14 -16.30 -1.74
CA ALA A 681 -4.49 -15.29 -2.73
C ALA A 681 -4.90 -15.96 -4.05
N PRO A 682 -6.01 -16.71 -4.08
CA PRO A 682 -6.43 -17.46 -5.26
C PRO A 682 -6.76 -16.54 -6.45
N GLN A 683 -7.23 -15.33 -6.17
CA GLN A 683 -7.52 -14.27 -7.14
C GLN A 683 -6.25 -13.56 -7.67
N GLY A 684 -5.09 -13.91 -7.12
CA GLY A 684 -3.83 -13.25 -7.41
C GLY A 684 -3.52 -12.13 -6.41
N LYS A 685 -2.28 -12.09 -5.95
CA LYS A 685 -1.71 -10.99 -5.16
C LYS A 685 -0.57 -10.36 -5.95
N ALA A 686 -0.58 -9.03 -6.05
CA ALA A 686 0.60 -8.31 -6.56
C ALA A 686 1.73 -8.41 -5.53
N THR A 687 2.82 -9.06 -5.88
CA THR A 687 3.99 -9.27 -5.01
C THR A 687 5.19 -8.43 -5.42
N ALA A 688 5.18 -7.87 -6.65
CA ALA A 688 6.11 -6.83 -7.05
C ALA A 688 5.54 -5.93 -8.15
N LEU A 689 6.09 -4.72 -8.25
CA LEU A 689 5.91 -3.79 -9.35
C LEU A 689 7.29 -3.34 -9.82
N PHE A 690 7.52 -3.33 -11.12
CA PHE A 690 8.72 -2.68 -11.67
C PHE A 690 8.36 -1.81 -12.87
N ASN A 691 9.13 -0.75 -13.07
CA ASN A 691 9.11 0.02 -14.30
C ASN A 691 10.43 -0.20 -15.04
N TRP A 692 10.40 -0.87 -16.19
CA TRP A 692 11.63 -1.23 -16.90
C TRP A 692 12.31 -0.04 -17.57
N LYS A 693 11.56 1.02 -17.93
CA LYS A 693 12.11 2.27 -18.49
C LYS A 693 12.89 3.06 -17.44
N LEU A 694 12.31 3.20 -16.25
CA LEU A 694 12.92 3.89 -15.11
C LEU A 694 13.91 2.99 -14.35
N SER A 695 13.83 1.68 -14.57
CA SER A 695 14.55 0.65 -13.81
C SER A 695 14.33 0.76 -12.29
N ALA A 696 13.13 1.11 -11.87
CA ALA A 696 12.71 1.22 -10.47
C ALA A 696 11.75 0.09 -10.11
N MET A 697 11.82 -0.40 -8.88
CA MET A 697 11.18 -1.62 -8.42
C MET A 697 10.68 -1.48 -6.99
N GLU A 698 9.52 -2.08 -6.74
CA GLU A 698 8.95 -2.32 -5.42
C GLU A 698 8.65 -3.81 -5.28
N ILE A 699 9.20 -4.44 -4.24
CA ILE A 699 9.24 -5.90 -4.11
C ILE A 699 8.82 -6.29 -2.70
N TYR A 700 7.69 -6.97 -2.54
CA TYR A 700 7.25 -7.43 -1.22
C TYR A 700 8.24 -8.45 -0.63
N PRO A 701 8.40 -8.53 0.70
CA PRO A 701 9.38 -9.43 1.33
C PRO A 701 9.24 -10.91 0.93
N GLU A 702 8.03 -11.36 0.64
CA GLU A 702 7.73 -12.73 0.17
C GLU A 702 8.11 -13.00 -1.29
N GLU A 703 8.58 -12.01 -2.04
CA GLU A 703 9.02 -12.13 -3.43
C GLU A 703 10.53 -12.13 -3.54
N ASP A 704 11.08 -12.93 -4.47
CA ASP A 704 12.53 -12.98 -4.70
C ASP A 704 13.03 -11.73 -5.44
N VAL A 705 13.89 -10.97 -4.77
CA VAL A 705 14.50 -9.75 -5.32
C VAL A 705 15.34 -10.05 -6.56
N LEU A 706 16.04 -11.19 -6.62
CA LEU A 706 16.86 -11.54 -7.78
C LEU A 706 16.00 -11.80 -9.01
N LEU A 707 14.86 -12.49 -8.84
CA LEU A 707 13.91 -12.71 -9.92
C LEU A 707 13.43 -11.38 -10.50
N VAL A 708 12.98 -10.43 -9.66
CA VAL A 708 12.47 -9.13 -10.15
C VAL A 708 13.56 -8.31 -10.85
N LEU A 709 14.80 -8.31 -10.33
CA LEU A 709 15.93 -7.65 -10.98
C LEU A 709 16.22 -8.25 -12.37
N LEU A 710 16.17 -9.58 -12.50
CA LEU A 710 16.35 -10.27 -13.78
C LEU A 710 15.19 -9.95 -14.74
N LEU A 711 13.94 -10.00 -14.29
CA LEU A 711 12.76 -9.68 -15.08
C LEU A 711 12.84 -8.24 -15.64
N CYS A 712 13.12 -7.25 -14.77
CA CYS A 712 13.23 -5.85 -15.17
C CYS A 712 14.36 -5.65 -16.19
N THR A 713 15.53 -6.26 -15.96
CA THR A 713 16.70 -6.08 -16.83
C THR A 713 16.54 -6.80 -18.17
N SER A 714 16.03 -8.03 -18.16
CA SER A 714 15.74 -8.80 -19.38
C SER A 714 14.63 -8.17 -20.21
N THR A 715 13.66 -7.50 -19.57
CA THR A 715 12.63 -6.71 -20.27
C THR A 715 13.24 -5.50 -20.96
N LEU A 716 14.00 -4.67 -20.22
CA LEU A 716 14.72 -3.53 -20.80
C LEU A 716 15.61 -3.96 -21.98
N ARG A 717 16.33 -5.08 -21.84
CA ARG A 717 17.19 -5.60 -22.89
C ARG A 717 16.39 -6.10 -24.10
N SER A 718 15.32 -6.86 -23.87
CA SER A 718 14.46 -7.38 -24.94
C SER A 718 13.82 -6.26 -25.76
N VAL A 719 13.33 -5.20 -25.12
CA VAL A 719 12.76 -4.03 -25.82
C VAL A 719 13.79 -3.36 -26.72
N ALA A 720 15.03 -3.20 -26.23
CA ALA A 720 16.11 -2.64 -27.04
C ALA A 720 16.45 -3.52 -28.26
N ASP A 721 16.45 -4.84 -28.09
CA ASP A 721 16.78 -5.79 -29.15
C ASP A 721 15.64 -5.97 -30.18
N LEU A 722 14.38 -5.73 -29.78
CA LEU A 722 13.19 -5.70 -30.66
C LEU A 722 13.01 -4.35 -31.40
N GLY A 723 13.95 -3.41 -31.24
CA GLY A 723 13.94 -2.11 -31.93
C GLY A 723 12.98 -1.10 -31.31
N GLY A 724 12.77 -1.14 -29.99
CA GLY A 724 12.03 -0.10 -29.27
C GLY A 724 12.67 1.29 -29.44
N LYS A 725 11.96 2.35 -29.09
CA LYS A 725 12.40 3.75 -29.12
C LYS A 725 13.08 4.15 -27.81
N ASN A 726 12.79 3.48 -26.69
CA ASN A 726 13.24 3.85 -25.35
C ASN A 726 14.51 3.13 -24.86
N TYR A 727 15.42 2.74 -25.78
CA TYR A 727 16.64 2.01 -25.45
C TYR A 727 17.81 2.90 -25.01
N GLU A 728 17.72 4.23 -25.14
CA GLU A 728 18.83 5.14 -24.83
C GLU A 728 19.36 4.98 -23.40
N ASN A 729 18.47 4.72 -22.44
CA ASN A 729 18.83 4.47 -21.03
C ASN A 729 19.65 3.18 -20.84
N LEU A 730 19.50 2.18 -21.72
CA LEU A 730 20.30 0.96 -21.67
C LEU A 730 21.78 1.24 -21.99
N TYR A 731 22.04 2.10 -22.98
CA TYR A 731 23.39 2.37 -23.49
C TYR A 731 24.08 3.56 -22.82
N ALA A 732 23.45 4.21 -21.84
CA ALA A 732 24.08 5.24 -21.04
C ALA A 732 25.33 4.68 -20.31
N ARG A 733 26.48 5.35 -20.48
CA ARG A 733 27.81 4.88 -19.98
C ARG A 733 28.39 5.77 -18.89
N ARG A 734 27.57 6.61 -18.27
CA ARG A 734 27.98 7.59 -17.25
C ARG A 734 27.17 7.35 -15.98
N ARG A 735 27.84 7.50 -14.83
CA ARG A 735 27.19 7.42 -13.54
C ARG A 735 26.17 8.54 -13.40
N ALA A 736 24.92 8.16 -13.14
CA ALA A 736 23.87 9.11 -12.78
C ALA A 736 24.18 9.79 -11.44
N LYS A 737 23.85 11.08 -11.31
CA LYS A 737 24.03 11.81 -10.06
C LYS A 737 22.93 11.40 -9.07
N GLU A 738 23.36 10.99 -7.88
CA GLU A 738 22.47 10.55 -6.81
C GLU A 738 22.59 11.46 -5.60
N THR A 739 21.48 11.61 -4.87
CA THR A 739 21.49 12.31 -3.59
C THR A 739 22.26 11.48 -2.56
N LYS A 740 22.85 12.15 -1.56
CA LYS A 740 23.58 11.44 -0.51
C LYS A 740 22.59 10.66 0.37
N PRO A 741 22.94 9.44 0.82
CA PRO A 741 22.13 8.68 1.77
C PRO A 741 21.72 9.50 2.98
N GLY A 742 20.47 9.35 3.42
CA GLY A 742 19.90 10.07 4.55
C GLY A 742 19.31 11.45 4.21
N LEU A 743 19.53 11.99 3.00
CA LEU A 743 19.01 13.31 2.61
C LEU A 743 17.61 13.22 1.98
N LYS A 744 17.46 12.43 0.91
CA LYS A 744 16.21 12.25 0.15
C LYS A 744 15.95 10.76 -0.10
N ASP A 745 15.85 10.00 0.98
CA ASP A 745 15.58 8.56 0.91
C ASP A 745 14.12 8.34 0.45
N TRP A 746 13.92 7.92 -0.81
CA TRP A 746 12.59 7.85 -1.41
C TRP A 746 11.74 6.76 -0.74
N GLY A 747 10.43 6.99 -0.59
CA GLY A 747 9.54 6.07 0.11
C GLY A 747 9.82 5.90 1.62
N SER A 748 10.72 6.70 2.22
CA SER A 748 10.92 6.72 3.68
C SER A 748 9.83 7.50 4.41
N VAL A 749 9.19 8.46 3.74
CA VAL A 749 7.98 9.13 4.22
C VAL A 749 7.00 9.25 3.06
N VAL A 750 5.76 8.84 3.29
CA VAL A 750 4.66 8.93 2.32
C VAL A 750 3.46 9.61 2.97
N ILE A 751 2.78 10.50 2.23
CA ILE A 751 1.62 11.26 2.70
C ILE A 751 0.36 10.81 1.94
N GLU A 752 -0.73 10.58 2.67
CA GLU A 752 -2.01 10.13 2.09
C GLU A 752 -2.73 11.23 1.27
N ASN A 753 -2.61 12.50 1.68
CA ASN A 753 -3.23 13.65 0.99
C ASN A 753 -2.18 14.73 0.63
N PRO A 754 -1.41 14.55 -0.45
CA PRO A 754 -0.39 15.49 -0.88
C PRO A 754 -1.06 16.69 -1.58
N ARG A 755 -1.65 17.62 -0.82
CA ARG A 755 -2.26 18.84 -1.37
C ARG A 755 -1.25 19.78 -2.07
N SER A 756 0.06 19.55 -1.93
CA SER A 756 1.12 20.38 -2.54
C SER A 756 2.51 19.72 -2.64
N GLN A 757 2.70 18.46 -2.22
CA GLN A 757 4.03 17.83 -2.06
C GLN A 757 4.13 16.53 -2.87
N SER A 758 4.37 16.68 -4.17
CA SER A 758 4.37 15.57 -5.14
C SER A 758 5.51 14.55 -4.95
N ASN A 759 6.58 14.92 -4.24
CA ASN A 759 7.76 14.06 -4.01
C ASN A 759 7.63 13.12 -2.80
N LEU A 760 6.56 13.22 -2.02
CA LEU A 760 6.26 12.34 -0.88
C LEU A 760 5.05 11.44 -1.15
N MET A 761 4.73 11.26 -2.43
CA MET A 761 3.77 10.25 -2.87
C MET A 761 4.45 8.89 -2.97
N LEU A 762 3.63 7.84 -3.10
CA LEU A 762 4.12 6.55 -3.57
C LEU A 762 4.86 6.74 -4.90
N TRP A 763 6.03 6.13 -5.04
CA TRP A 763 6.91 6.38 -6.19
C TRP A 763 6.24 6.08 -7.52
N TYR A 764 5.39 5.05 -7.57
CA TYR A 764 4.69 4.65 -8.78
C TYR A 764 3.50 5.56 -9.12
N VAL A 765 3.08 6.45 -8.22
CA VAL A 765 2.03 7.46 -8.49
C VAL A 765 2.63 8.71 -9.15
N ASN A 766 3.83 9.13 -8.73
CA ASN A 766 4.53 10.27 -9.32
C ASN A 766 6.04 9.98 -9.47
N PRO A 767 6.43 9.09 -10.39
CA PRO A 767 7.82 8.65 -10.48
C PRO A 767 8.79 9.78 -10.79
N GLY A 768 8.37 10.75 -11.62
CA GLY A 768 9.19 11.89 -12.01
C GLY A 768 9.65 12.74 -10.82
N ASN A 769 8.75 13.05 -9.87
CA ASN A 769 9.11 13.88 -8.71
C ASN A 769 9.76 13.08 -7.57
N VAL A 770 9.34 11.82 -7.38
CA VAL A 770 9.84 10.99 -6.28
C VAL A 770 11.27 10.50 -6.55
N LEU A 771 11.55 10.08 -7.78
CA LEU A 771 12.85 9.52 -8.15
C LEU A 771 13.87 10.58 -8.61
N SER A 772 13.46 11.84 -8.81
CA SER A 772 14.36 12.90 -9.26
C SER A 772 15.47 13.21 -8.25
N SER A 773 16.67 13.47 -8.78
CA SER A 773 17.83 13.92 -8.01
C SER A 773 17.91 15.45 -7.87
N GLU A 774 17.05 16.22 -8.56
CA GLU A 774 17.05 17.68 -8.58
C GLU A 774 15.85 18.25 -7.79
N GLU A 775 16.09 19.29 -6.98
CA GLU A 775 15.04 20.05 -6.29
C GLU A 775 14.40 21.04 -7.28
N GLY A 776 13.13 20.83 -7.62
CA GLY A 776 12.31 21.85 -8.28
C GLY A 776 11.88 22.92 -7.28
N ALA A 777 11.97 24.18 -7.70
CA ALA A 777 11.63 25.44 -7.02
C ALA A 777 10.37 25.43 -6.13
N PRO A 778 10.24 26.36 -5.16
CA PRO A 778 9.03 26.47 -4.33
C PRO A 778 7.79 26.60 -5.21
N SER A 779 6.78 25.79 -4.92
CA SER A 779 5.46 25.85 -5.52
C SER A 779 4.83 27.22 -5.26
N THR A 780 4.95 28.16 -6.21
CA THR A 780 4.10 29.33 -6.25
C THR A 780 2.71 28.87 -6.68
N GLY A 781 1.79 28.79 -5.73
CA GLY A 781 0.38 28.58 -6.03
C GLY A 781 -0.15 29.74 -6.86
N VAL A 782 -0.67 29.45 -8.05
CA VAL A 782 -1.50 30.38 -8.81
C VAL A 782 -2.94 29.94 -8.60
N LEU A 783 -3.61 30.59 -7.65
CA LEU A 783 -5.05 30.71 -7.65
C LEU A 783 -5.43 31.57 -8.87
N GLY A 784 -6.29 31.02 -9.73
CA GLY A 784 -6.86 31.75 -10.83
C GLY A 784 -7.75 32.90 -10.34
N SER A 785 -7.55 34.07 -10.90
CA SER A 785 -8.55 35.12 -11.00
C SER A 785 -8.48 35.68 -12.42
N ASN A 786 -9.51 35.39 -13.21
CA ASN A 786 -9.82 36.12 -14.43
C ASN A 786 -10.16 37.57 -14.02
N ASP A 787 -9.51 38.56 -14.63
CA ASP A 787 -10.20 39.65 -15.32
C ASP A 787 -9.23 40.53 -16.13
N ALA A 788 -9.83 41.13 -17.15
CA ALA A 788 -9.31 41.77 -18.35
C ALA A 788 -8.27 42.91 -18.23
N ALA A 789 -7.60 43.11 -19.38
CA ALA A 789 -7.30 44.36 -20.07
C ALA A 789 -5.88 44.96 -20.01
N ASP A 790 -5.36 45.14 -21.24
CA ASP A 790 -4.53 46.21 -21.78
C ASP A 790 -3.10 46.47 -21.30
N GLY A 791 -2.20 46.43 -22.29
CA GLY A 791 -1.44 47.64 -22.62
C GLY A 791 0.07 47.61 -22.43
N CYS A 792 0.78 47.51 -23.56
CA CYS A 792 2.02 48.22 -23.89
C CYS A 792 3.33 47.97 -23.09
N GLY A 793 4.42 47.86 -23.86
CA GLY A 793 5.57 48.72 -23.61
C GLY A 793 6.92 48.06 -23.27
N ASN A 794 7.55 47.48 -24.30
CA ASN A 794 8.94 47.68 -24.71
C ASN A 794 10.02 48.25 -23.75
N CYS A 795 11.23 47.68 -23.93
CA CYS A 795 12.60 48.22 -23.70
C CYS A 795 13.20 48.09 -22.29
N ALA A 796 14.51 47.84 -22.08
CA ALA A 796 15.65 47.36 -22.86
C ALA A 796 16.88 47.33 -21.92
N SER A 797 17.90 46.52 -22.27
CA SER A 797 19.35 46.70 -21.95
C SER A 797 19.80 46.42 -20.50
N SER A 798 20.99 45.92 -20.16
CA SER A 798 22.26 45.44 -20.77
C SER A 798 23.10 44.91 -19.57
N CYS A 799 24.04 43.96 -19.58
CA CYS A 799 25.37 43.83 -20.21
C CYS A 799 25.95 42.47 -19.69
N GLY A 800 26.38 41.53 -20.54
CA GLY A 800 27.79 41.25 -20.90
C GLY A 800 28.38 40.07 -20.08
N VAL A 801 29.20 39.12 -20.57
CA VAL A 801 30.00 38.95 -21.80
C VAL A 801 30.36 37.44 -21.98
N GLY A 802 30.35 36.96 -23.25
CA GLY A 802 31.20 35.98 -23.98
C GLY A 802 31.62 34.63 -23.35
N VAL A 803 31.84 33.53 -24.10
CA VAL A 803 32.18 33.38 -25.52
C VAL A 803 31.78 31.99 -26.06
N ASP A 804 31.02 32.02 -27.16
CA ASP A 804 30.91 31.22 -28.40
C ASP A 804 31.54 29.82 -28.55
N TRP A 805 30.76 28.88 -29.15
CA TRP A 805 30.91 28.57 -30.58
C TRP A 805 29.64 27.89 -31.17
N GLU A 806 29.21 28.46 -32.29
CA GLU A 806 28.12 28.10 -33.22
C GLU A 806 28.44 26.82 -34.02
N GLY A 807 27.56 26.15 -34.77
CA GLY A 807 26.22 26.50 -35.23
C GLY A 807 25.66 25.39 -36.13
N GLY A 808 24.37 25.50 -36.43
CA GLY A 808 23.63 24.62 -37.34
C GLY A 808 22.15 24.95 -37.32
N LYS A 809 21.77 26.07 -37.97
CA LYS A 809 20.38 26.47 -38.16
C LYS A 809 19.74 25.69 -39.30
N SER A 810 18.52 25.24 -38.99
CA SER A 810 17.44 24.81 -39.86
C SER A 810 16.97 25.88 -40.84
N PHE A 811 16.44 25.45 -41.98
CA PHE A 811 15.34 26.12 -42.67
C PHE A 811 14.26 25.09 -42.98
N ALA A 812 13.03 25.43 -42.64
CA ALA A 812 11.79 24.72 -42.92
C ALA A 812 10.88 25.67 -43.72
N GLU A 813 10.11 25.11 -44.65
CA GLU A 813 8.77 25.52 -45.14
C GLU A 813 8.43 24.54 -46.30
N GLU A 814 7.41 23.69 -46.15
CA GLU A 814 6.01 23.89 -46.63
C GLU A 814 5.92 24.04 -48.16
N THR A 815 5.02 23.44 -48.95
CA THR A 815 3.82 22.59 -48.80
C THR A 815 3.45 22.04 -50.19
N SER A 816 2.75 20.90 -50.21
CA SER A 816 1.68 20.49 -51.15
C SER A 816 1.91 20.14 -52.64
N SER A 817 1.26 19.01 -52.99
CA SER A 817 0.53 18.62 -54.23
C SER A 817 1.26 18.03 -55.45
N TYR A 818 1.03 16.71 -55.61
CA TYR A 818 0.73 15.93 -56.82
C TYR A 818 0.63 16.64 -58.17
N VAL A 819 1.29 16.11 -59.21
CA VAL A 819 0.75 15.40 -60.41
C VAL A 819 1.95 14.97 -61.29
N GLY A 820 1.87 13.78 -61.91
CA GLY A 820 2.99 13.09 -62.57
C GLY A 820 3.21 13.34 -64.07
N PHE A 821 3.86 12.33 -64.68
CA PHE A 821 4.46 12.24 -66.04
C PHE A 821 5.80 12.97 -66.20
N GLY A 822 6.86 12.45 -66.81
CA GLY A 822 7.10 11.22 -67.57
C GLY A 822 8.35 11.45 -68.45
N GLY A 823 9.19 10.42 -68.62
CA GLY A 823 10.34 10.41 -69.56
C GLY A 823 11.63 11.07 -69.02
N GLY A 824 12.84 10.56 -69.27
CA GLY A 824 13.27 9.43 -70.07
C GLY A 824 14.80 9.38 -70.09
N ILE A 825 15.32 8.16 -70.08
CA ILE A 825 16.47 7.67 -70.86
C ILE A 825 17.87 8.27 -70.62
N GLY A 826 18.78 7.36 -70.22
CA GLY A 826 20.21 7.38 -70.54
C GLY A 826 21.08 7.24 -69.28
N GLY A 827 21.83 6.18 -69.03
CA GLY A 827 22.19 5.01 -69.82
C GLY A 827 23.58 4.55 -69.38
N ARG A 828 23.71 3.24 -69.09
CA ARG A 828 24.95 2.42 -69.02
C ARG A 828 25.93 2.72 -67.88
N GLN A 829 26.67 1.78 -67.28
CA GLN A 829 26.85 0.30 -67.24
C GLN A 829 28.15 0.16 -66.40
N ASP A 830 28.56 -0.89 -65.72
CA ASP A 830 28.07 -2.22 -65.35
C ASP A 830 29.14 -2.80 -64.39
N ARG A 831 28.74 -3.85 -63.64
CA ARG A 831 29.51 -4.90 -62.90
C ARG A 831 29.29 -4.89 -61.39
N ARG A 832 28.35 -5.69 -60.85
CA ARG A 832 28.28 -7.18 -60.67
C ARG A 832 29.34 -7.66 -59.67
N THR A 833 29.07 -8.49 -58.64
CA THR A 833 28.02 -9.49 -58.31
C THR A 833 28.07 -9.70 -56.77
N GLY A 834 26.99 -9.89 -55.98
CA GLY A 834 25.85 -10.83 -56.08
C GLY A 834 26.30 -12.21 -55.57
N SER A 835 25.71 -12.89 -54.57
CA SER A 835 24.31 -13.30 -54.32
C SER A 835 24.32 -14.21 -53.05
N GLY A 836 23.24 -14.59 -52.35
CA GLY A 836 21.77 -14.54 -52.51
C GLY A 836 21.17 -15.38 -51.35
N VAL A 837 19.92 -15.20 -50.92
CA VAL A 837 18.67 -15.92 -51.33
C VAL A 837 17.61 -15.55 -50.26
N GLN A 838 16.29 -15.38 -50.43
CA GLN A 838 15.29 -15.17 -51.50
C GLN A 838 14.00 -14.70 -50.77
N LEU A 839 13.20 -13.83 -51.38
CA LEU A 839 11.80 -13.58 -51.00
C LEU A 839 10.96 -13.63 -52.28
N GLU A 840 10.02 -14.58 -52.35
CA GLU A 840 8.85 -14.59 -53.26
C GLU A 840 7.64 -14.21 -52.36
N GLY A 841 6.85 -13.16 -52.62
CA GLY A 841 5.80 -13.01 -53.64
C GLY A 841 4.52 -13.76 -53.21
N ILE A 842 3.34 -13.18 -52.93
CA ILE A 842 2.43 -12.48 -53.87
C ILE A 842 1.07 -12.10 -53.18
N VAL A 843 0.58 -10.89 -53.50
CA VAL A 843 -0.82 -10.38 -53.70
C VAL A 843 -1.82 -10.28 -52.54
N ILE A 844 -2.29 -9.04 -52.27
CA ILE A 844 -3.72 -8.67 -52.30
C ILE A 844 -3.88 -7.30 -53.03
N LYS A 845 -4.93 -7.24 -53.85
CA LYS A 845 -5.35 -6.17 -54.77
C LYS A 845 -5.73 -4.86 -54.07
N THR A 846 -5.58 -3.79 -54.86
CA THR A 846 -6.09 -2.41 -54.67
C THR A 846 -7.48 -2.29 -54.09
#